data_AF-A0A534W059-F1
#
_entry.id   AF-A0A534W059-F1
#
_cell.length_a   1.000
_cell.length_b   1.000
_cell.length_c   1.000
_cell.angle_alpha   90.00
_cell.angle_beta   90.00
_cell.angle_gamma   90.00
#
_symmetry.space_group_name_H-M   'P 1'
#
loop_
_entity.id
_entity.type
_entity.pdbx_description
1 polymer ?
#
loop_
_entity_poly.entity_id
_entity_poly.type
_entity_poly.pdbx_seq_one_letter_code
_entity_poly.pdbx_strand_id
1 'polypeptide(L)'
;MKIPSGFQFAGIQAGIKPNRKDLALVYSQAPCSAAGCFTRNTARAAPVLDAEARLPSAGVHAVVVNSGNANALTGPEGLQDVKAVCEAVAHALGVPASAVLSASTGVIGHRLPAAKIVAAAPLLAQSLRPEPERAAEAILTTDTRIKMAARAVRIGGKDATISAICKGSGMIAPSLATMIAVVTTDAAVGPTALAGALQKAMERSFNALTVDNDMSTNDVVFALANGLAGNKPLVDPGPELDRFAAALTEVCKELAKDIAADGEGATKLLEVEVNGAPSDEIAMELAKSVAGSSLVKAAIFGADPNWGRVLASIGARAGTAGYDVAPAEARVSVQGVDVYDRAPTGHDGAVLKARMREPEVRVEVDLRRGAGSAVAWGCDLSYDYVKINADYTSLIVPRPDGGVAKDDRLANYSPGFKQQLLVEALGYIRRFTGTRCVVKYGGAAMVKESLKKSFCDDIGLLRSVGLRPIVVHGGGPEITRTLEKLGGKAEFVDGQRVTNTSDLKVVEMVLTGSINADLVTLLNQEGGHAVGVSGKDGALLRARKLQPESGGRDLGQVGEVTRVNKDFLDLLLQQGYVPVISPIGIGEDGQSYNINADQVAAEVAIAVGAQKLIYLSDVPGIMKAGELVEELNGAGLAAQLEDGTVQGGMRVKVRSILKALQNGVQRVHLIDGRVPHSIIGELFTDKGVGTLVTP
;
A
#
# COMPACT_ATOMS: atom_id res chain seq x y z
N MET A 1 -19.73 -2.35 11.09
CA MET A 1 -20.81 -1.42 10.69
C MET A 1 -22.15 -2.14 10.67
N LYS A 2 -23.29 -1.51 10.99
CA LYS A 2 -24.61 -2.15 10.78
C LYS A 2 -24.95 -2.11 9.29
N ILE A 3 -25.23 -3.27 8.70
CA ILE A 3 -25.65 -3.38 7.30
C ILE A 3 -27.15 -3.67 7.19
N PRO A 4 -27.81 -3.31 6.08
CA PRO A 4 -29.21 -3.65 5.85
C PRO A 4 -29.38 -5.14 5.58
N SER A 5 -30.52 -5.67 6.00
CA SER A 5 -30.87 -7.09 5.87
C SER A 5 -30.79 -7.56 4.42
N GLY A 6 -30.20 -8.74 4.20
CA GLY A 6 -30.09 -9.37 2.88
C GLY A 6 -29.01 -8.81 1.94
N PHE A 7 -28.21 -7.84 2.37
CA PHE A 7 -27.03 -7.39 1.62
C PHE A 7 -25.76 -8.16 2.00
N GLN A 8 -24.92 -8.40 0.98
CA GLN A 8 -23.60 -9.00 1.10
C GLN A 8 -22.60 -8.26 0.22
N PHE A 9 -21.32 -8.38 0.56
CA PHE A 9 -20.22 -7.63 -0.01
C PHE A 9 -19.04 -8.55 -0.30
N ALA A 10 -18.30 -8.27 -1.37
CA ALA A 10 -17.04 -8.95 -1.66
C ALA A 10 -15.99 -7.97 -2.18
N GLY A 11 -14.72 -8.28 -1.90
CA GLY A 11 -13.57 -7.55 -2.44
C GLY A 11 -12.39 -8.50 -2.63
N ILE A 12 -11.90 -8.57 -3.86
CA ILE A 12 -10.80 -9.45 -4.28
C ILE A 12 -9.80 -8.71 -5.17
N GLN A 13 -8.68 -9.38 -5.45
CA GLN A 13 -7.71 -8.97 -6.45
C GLN A 13 -7.97 -9.76 -7.75
N ALA A 14 -8.50 -9.07 -8.76
CA ALA A 14 -8.66 -9.55 -10.12
C ALA A 14 -7.42 -9.30 -11.00
N GLY A 15 -6.46 -8.50 -10.53
CA GLY A 15 -5.18 -8.26 -11.22
C GLY A 15 -5.22 -7.10 -12.21
N ILE A 16 -6.10 -6.14 -11.98
CA ILE A 16 -6.12 -4.81 -12.60
C ILE A 16 -5.01 -3.96 -11.96
N LYS A 17 -4.93 -3.95 -10.63
CA LYS A 17 -3.86 -3.34 -9.83
C LYS A 17 -2.87 -4.42 -9.33
N PRO A 18 -1.58 -4.07 -9.14
CA PRO A 18 -0.60 -4.99 -8.57
C PRO A 18 -0.79 -5.11 -7.05
N ASN A 19 -0.82 -6.34 -6.52
CA ASN A 19 -0.80 -6.67 -5.09
C ASN A 19 -1.84 -5.92 -4.22
N ARG A 20 -2.98 -5.55 -4.80
CA ARG A 20 -4.08 -4.86 -4.10
C ARG A 20 -5.43 -5.36 -4.59
N LYS A 21 -6.43 -5.31 -3.73
CA LYS A 21 -7.82 -5.55 -4.13
C LYS A 21 -8.27 -4.46 -5.12
N ASP A 22 -8.98 -4.88 -6.16
CA ASP A 22 -9.32 -4.03 -7.30
C ASP A 22 -10.67 -4.37 -7.94
N LEU A 23 -11.39 -5.34 -7.39
CA LEU A 23 -12.73 -5.73 -7.82
C LEU A 23 -13.63 -5.96 -6.61
N ALA A 24 -14.72 -5.21 -6.56
CA ALA A 24 -15.73 -5.23 -5.51
C ALA A 24 -17.08 -5.68 -6.03
N LEU A 25 -17.89 -6.27 -5.15
CA LEU A 25 -19.28 -6.62 -5.43
C LEU A 25 -20.16 -6.23 -4.24
N VAL A 26 -21.25 -5.53 -4.52
CA VAL A 26 -22.35 -5.30 -3.57
C VAL A 26 -23.56 -6.07 -4.10
N TYR A 27 -24.10 -6.99 -3.31
CA TYR A 27 -25.17 -7.91 -3.72
C TYR A 27 -26.32 -7.91 -2.72
N SER A 28 -27.56 -7.95 -3.23
CA SER A 28 -28.77 -8.19 -2.44
C SER A 28 -29.37 -9.53 -2.81
N GLN A 29 -29.74 -10.32 -1.80
CA GLN A 29 -30.44 -11.60 -1.96
C GLN A 29 -31.86 -11.42 -2.52
N ALA A 30 -32.49 -10.28 -2.24
CA ALA A 30 -33.79 -9.90 -2.77
C ALA A 30 -33.66 -8.84 -3.87
N PRO A 31 -34.57 -8.81 -4.85
CA PRO A 31 -34.54 -7.79 -5.91
C PRO A 31 -34.72 -6.39 -5.33
N CYS A 32 -33.90 -5.44 -5.77
CA CYS A 32 -33.95 -4.06 -5.33
C CYS A 32 -34.73 -3.17 -6.29
N SER A 33 -35.43 -2.18 -5.74
CA SER A 33 -35.54 -0.89 -6.43
C SER A 33 -34.16 -0.25 -6.50
N ALA A 34 -33.80 0.29 -7.66
CA ALA A 34 -32.51 0.92 -7.88
C ALA A 34 -32.66 2.32 -8.49
N ALA A 35 -31.79 3.22 -8.04
CA ALA A 35 -31.64 4.56 -8.59
C ALA A 35 -30.16 4.94 -8.72
N GLY A 36 -29.88 5.91 -9.59
CA GLY A 36 -28.53 6.42 -9.82
C GLY A 36 -28.51 7.94 -9.96
N CYS A 37 -27.44 8.58 -9.50
CA CYS A 37 -27.08 9.95 -9.83
C CYS A 37 -25.70 9.94 -10.48
N PHE A 38 -25.59 10.53 -11.68
CA PHE A 38 -24.43 10.36 -12.57
C PHE A 38 -23.71 11.67 -12.87
N THR A 39 -22.43 11.60 -13.23
CA THR A 39 -21.65 12.76 -13.71
C THR A 39 -22.38 13.52 -14.82
N ARG A 40 -22.22 14.85 -14.80
CA ARG A 40 -22.64 15.74 -15.90
C ARG A 40 -21.52 16.05 -16.90
N ASN A 41 -20.33 15.50 -16.69
CA ASN A 41 -19.23 15.61 -17.65
C ASN A 41 -19.69 15.02 -19.00
N THR A 42 -19.40 15.68 -20.11
CA THR A 42 -19.83 15.22 -21.44
C THR A 42 -19.00 14.05 -21.98
N ALA A 43 -17.80 13.83 -21.43
CA ALA A 43 -16.91 12.70 -21.73
C ALA A 43 -17.26 11.45 -20.89
N ARG A 44 -18.54 11.13 -20.73
CA ARG A 44 -19.03 10.03 -19.85
C ARG A 44 -18.41 8.69 -20.20
N ALA A 45 -18.01 7.96 -19.16
CA ALA A 45 -17.46 6.61 -19.30
C ALA A 45 -18.52 5.58 -19.70
N ALA A 46 -18.07 4.47 -20.31
CA ALA A 46 -18.96 3.39 -20.72
C ALA A 46 -19.87 2.84 -19.60
N PRO A 47 -19.39 2.56 -18.36
CA PRO A 47 -20.27 2.08 -17.28
C PRO A 47 -21.32 3.11 -16.85
N VAL A 48 -21.02 4.41 -16.95
CA VAL A 48 -21.99 5.48 -16.65
C VAL A 48 -23.12 5.47 -17.67
N LEU A 49 -22.79 5.43 -18.97
CA LEU A 49 -23.78 5.40 -20.05
C LEU A 49 -24.70 4.17 -19.96
N ASP A 50 -24.13 3.00 -19.65
CA ASP A 50 -24.89 1.76 -19.49
C ASP A 50 -25.83 1.79 -18.26
N ALA A 51 -25.38 2.32 -17.13
CA ALA A 51 -26.19 2.40 -15.92
C ALA A 51 -27.28 3.47 -16.01
N GLU A 52 -26.99 4.63 -16.59
CA GLU A 52 -27.94 5.74 -16.78
C GLU A 52 -29.13 5.33 -17.65
N ALA A 53 -28.89 4.54 -18.70
CA ALA A 53 -29.95 4.03 -19.58
C ALA A 53 -30.90 3.03 -18.89
N ARG A 54 -30.52 2.49 -17.72
CA ARG A 54 -31.26 1.44 -17.00
C ARG A 54 -31.88 1.91 -15.69
N LEU A 55 -31.61 3.13 -15.26
CA LEU A 55 -32.02 3.63 -13.95
C LEU A 55 -32.91 4.88 -14.09
N PRO A 56 -33.94 5.05 -13.23
CA PRO A 56 -34.34 4.14 -12.14
C PRO A 56 -35.06 2.87 -12.63
N SER A 57 -34.91 1.77 -11.91
CA SER A 57 -35.57 0.49 -12.25
C SER A 57 -35.78 -0.41 -11.04
N ALA A 58 -36.44 -1.55 -11.25
CA ALA A 58 -36.61 -2.61 -10.26
C ALA A 58 -35.94 -3.91 -10.73
N GLY A 59 -35.66 -4.82 -9.81
CA GLY A 59 -35.07 -6.13 -10.13
C GLY A 59 -33.55 -6.14 -10.21
N VAL A 60 -32.88 -5.06 -9.78
CA VAL A 60 -31.42 -5.02 -9.65
C VAL A 60 -31.01 -5.82 -8.41
N HIS A 61 -29.99 -6.65 -8.53
CA HIS A 61 -29.43 -7.43 -7.44
C HIS A 61 -28.01 -6.98 -7.06
N ALA A 62 -27.22 -6.47 -8.02
CA ALA A 62 -25.81 -6.25 -7.76
C ALA A 62 -25.24 -5.00 -8.45
N VAL A 63 -24.19 -4.45 -7.82
CA VAL A 63 -23.26 -3.48 -8.41
C VAL A 63 -21.86 -4.08 -8.32
N VAL A 64 -21.22 -4.29 -9.47
CA VAL A 64 -19.79 -4.65 -9.55
C VAL A 64 -18.96 -3.39 -9.78
N VAL A 65 -17.89 -3.21 -9.00
CA VAL A 65 -17.04 -2.02 -9.10
C VAL A 65 -15.59 -2.43 -9.27
N ASN A 66 -14.93 -1.94 -10.32
CA ASN A 66 -13.49 -2.13 -10.50
C ASN A 66 -12.71 -0.84 -10.22
N SER A 67 -11.48 -0.99 -9.73
CA SER A 67 -10.55 0.13 -9.55
C SER A 67 -9.22 -0.10 -10.28
N GLY A 68 -8.57 0.99 -10.68
CA GLY A 68 -7.32 0.99 -11.46
C GLY A 68 -7.52 1.30 -12.95
N ASN A 69 -8.73 1.14 -13.49
CA ASN A 69 -9.06 1.48 -14.89
C ASN A 69 -10.50 2.03 -14.95
N ALA A 70 -10.67 3.22 -15.52
CA ALA A 70 -11.95 3.91 -15.56
C ALA A 70 -12.89 3.46 -16.69
N ASN A 71 -12.39 2.74 -17.70
CA ASN A 71 -13.14 2.42 -18.91
C ASN A 71 -13.85 3.66 -19.51
N ALA A 72 -13.13 4.77 -19.51
CA ALA A 72 -13.60 6.07 -20.00
C ALA A 72 -12.89 6.40 -21.31
N LEU A 73 -13.63 6.99 -22.26
CA LEU A 73 -13.12 7.33 -23.60
C LEU A 73 -12.52 6.11 -24.34
N THR A 74 -13.19 4.96 -24.25
CA THR A 74 -12.74 3.66 -24.77
C THR A 74 -13.46 3.19 -26.04
N GLY A 75 -14.26 4.06 -26.66
CA GLY A 75 -15.04 3.73 -27.85
C GLY A 75 -16.23 2.79 -27.59
N PRO A 76 -16.93 2.35 -28.65
CA PRO A 76 -18.05 1.41 -28.56
C PRO A 76 -17.70 0.10 -27.85
N GLU A 77 -16.46 -0.34 -27.94
CA GLU A 77 -16.00 -1.56 -27.31
C GLU A 77 -15.91 -1.46 -25.78
N GLY A 78 -15.79 -0.25 -25.22
CA GLY A 78 -15.90 -0.04 -23.78
C GLY A 78 -17.26 -0.47 -23.21
N LEU A 79 -18.35 -0.28 -23.98
CA LEU A 79 -19.68 -0.78 -23.62
C LEU A 79 -19.79 -2.30 -23.74
N GLN A 80 -19.07 -2.90 -24.69
CA GLN A 80 -18.99 -4.35 -24.82
C GLN A 80 -18.27 -4.97 -23.61
N ASP A 81 -17.22 -4.31 -23.12
CA ASP A 81 -16.51 -4.72 -21.90
C ASP A 81 -17.45 -4.69 -20.68
N VAL A 82 -18.25 -3.62 -20.53
CA VAL A 82 -19.28 -3.51 -19.48
C VAL A 82 -20.27 -4.66 -19.56
N LYS A 83 -20.80 -4.93 -20.76
CA LYS A 83 -21.74 -6.03 -20.98
C LYS A 83 -21.15 -7.38 -20.57
N ALA A 84 -19.93 -7.68 -21.01
CA ALA A 84 -19.25 -8.95 -20.68
C ALA A 84 -19.04 -9.12 -19.17
N VAL A 85 -18.65 -8.06 -18.47
CA VAL A 85 -18.51 -8.06 -17.01
C VAL A 85 -19.85 -8.30 -16.31
N CYS A 86 -20.90 -7.56 -16.68
CA CYS A 86 -22.23 -7.73 -16.10
C CYS A 86 -22.78 -9.14 -16.32
N GLU A 87 -22.63 -9.71 -17.53
CA GLU A 87 -23.06 -11.08 -17.86
C GLU A 87 -22.33 -12.14 -17.04
N ALA A 88 -21.01 -12.01 -16.88
CA ALA A 88 -20.20 -12.96 -16.10
C ALA A 88 -20.55 -12.93 -14.61
N VAL A 89 -20.71 -11.74 -14.04
CA VAL A 89 -21.14 -11.58 -12.63
C VAL A 89 -22.55 -12.09 -12.43
N ALA A 90 -23.48 -11.80 -13.36
CA ALA A 90 -24.85 -12.28 -13.31
C ALA A 90 -24.92 -13.81 -13.34
N HIS A 91 -24.14 -14.44 -14.22
CA HIS A 91 -24.01 -15.89 -14.30
C HIS A 91 -23.48 -16.50 -13.00
N ALA A 92 -22.42 -15.91 -12.41
CA ALA A 92 -21.85 -16.38 -11.15
C ALA A 92 -22.82 -16.25 -9.96
N LEU A 93 -23.75 -15.29 -10.00
CA LEU A 93 -24.76 -15.06 -8.98
C LEU A 93 -26.08 -15.80 -9.24
N GLY A 94 -26.29 -16.38 -10.43
CA GLY A 94 -27.55 -17.00 -10.82
C GLY A 94 -28.69 -15.99 -11.01
N VAL A 95 -28.39 -14.76 -11.45
CA VAL A 95 -29.38 -13.69 -11.71
C VAL A 95 -29.36 -13.26 -13.18
N PRO A 96 -30.39 -12.57 -13.70
CA PRO A 96 -30.36 -12.00 -15.05
C PRO A 96 -29.27 -10.92 -15.20
N ALA A 97 -28.67 -10.79 -16.39
CA ALA A 97 -27.67 -9.75 -16.66
C ALA A 97 -28.19 -8.32 -16.44
N SER A 98 -29.48 -8.08 -16.69
CA SER A 98 -30.14 -6.80 -16.40
C SER A 98 -30.15 -6.43 -14.91
N ALA A 99 -29.98 -7.41 -14.02
CA ALA A 99 -29.93 -7.23 -12.57
C ALA A 99 -28.55 -6.78 -12.05
N VAL A 100 -27.54 -6.65 -12.92
CA VAL A 100 -26.17 -6.25 -12.53
C VAL A 100 -25.84 -4.89 -13.14
N LEU A 101 -25.44 -3.95 -12.30
CA LEU A 101 -24.87 -2.65 -12.66
C LEU A 101 -23.35 -2.70 -12.54
N SER A 102 -22.64 -1.84 -13.26
CA SER A 102 -21.18 -1.72 -13.15
C SER A 102 -20.74 -0.28 -12.89
N ALA A 103 -19.60 -0.12 -12.22
CA ALA A 103 -18.85 1.12 -12.15
C ALA A 103 -17.33 0.87 -12.23
N SER A 104 -16.61 1.87 -12.72
CA SER A 104 -15.17 1.78 -12.96
C SER A 104 -14.48 3.07 -12.53
N THR A 105 -13.29 2.99 -11.97
CA THR A 105 -12.46 4.16 -11.61
C THR A 105 -10.98 3.87 -11.84
N GLY A 106 -10.20 4.88 -12.26
CA GLY A 106 -8.77 4.75 -12.51
C GLY A 106 -8.33 5.47 -13.79
N VAL A 107 -7.37 4.91 -14.52
CA VAL A 107 -6.84 5.54 -15.74
C VAL A 107 -7.90 5.64 -16.85
N ILE A 108 -7.90 6.77 -17.57
CA ILE A 108 -8.79 7.08 -18.70
C ILE A 108 -8.08 6.72 -20.01
N GLY A 109 -8.84 6.35 -21.06
CA GLY A 109 -8.29 6.11 -22.41
C GLY A 109 -7.71 4.70 -22.62
N HIS A 110 -7.93 3.79 -21.67
CA HIS A 110 -7.47 2.40 -21.75
C HIS A 110 -8.64 1.44 -21.62
N ARG A 111 -8.72 0.47 -22.53
CA ARG A 111 -9.73 -0.59 -22.51
C ARG A 111 -9.71 -1.33 -21.17
N LEU A 112 -10.88 -1.70 -20.68
CA LEU A 112 -11.01 -2.46 -19.45
C LEU A 112 -10.40 -3.86 -19.65
N PRO A 113 -9.64 -4.42 -18.70
CA PRO A 113 -9.18 -5.80 -18.75
C PRO A 113 -10.34 -6.77 -18.44
N ALA A 114 -11.42 -6.73 -19.24
CA ALA A 114 -12.68 -7.43 -18.98
C ALA A 114 -12.46 -8.95 -18.79
N ALA A 115 -11.55 -9.56 -19.56
CA ALA A 115 -11.22 -10.98 -19.42
C ALA A 115 -10.76 -11.36 -18.01
N LYS A 116 -9.99 -10.48 -17.32
CA LYS A 116 -9.56 -10.73 -15.93
C LYS A 116 -10.75 -10.70 -14.97
N ILE A 117 -11.64 -9.73 -15.14
CA ILE A 117 -12.85 -9.58 -14.31
C ILE A 117 -13.79 -10.77 -14.52
N VAL A 118 -14.02 -11.16 -15.78
CA VAL A 118 -14.83 -12.33 -16.15
C VAL A 118 -14.28 -13.61 -15.51
N ALA A 119 -12.97 -13.83 -15.59
CA ALA A 119 -12.32 -14.98 -14.96
C ALA A 119 -12.41 -14.95 -13.42
N ALA A 120 -12.43 -13.76 -12.81
CA ALA A 120 -12.52 -13.59 -11.37
C ALA A 120 -13.96 -13.65 -10.82
N ALA A 121 -14.99 -13.54 -11.67
CA ALA A 121 -16.40 -13.46 -11.26
C ALA A 121 -16.86 -14.63 -10.36
N PRO A 122 -16.51 -15.91 -10.62
CA PRO A 122 -16.88 -17.01 -9.72
C PRO A 122 -16.29 -16.86 -8.32
N LEU A 123 -15.01 -16.49 -8.21
CA LEU A 123 -14.35 -16.27 -6.91
C LEU A 123 -14.93 -15.04 -6.19
N LEU A 124 -15.28 -13.99 -6.92
CA LEU A 124 -15.93 -12.79 -6.38
C LEU A 124 -17.27 -13.14 -5.73
N ALA A 125 -18.12 -13.91 -6.42
CA ALA A 125 -19.41 -14.36 -5.90
C ALA A 125 -19.25 -15.28 -4.67
N GLN A 126 -18.30 -16.23 -4.70
CA GLN A 126 -17.99 -17.09 -3.56
C GLN A 126 -17.46 -16.33 -2.33
N SER A 127 -16.93 -15.13 -2.54
CA SER A 127 -16.34 -14.29 -1.49
C SER A 127 -17.34 -13.34 -0.83
N LEU A 128 -18.64 -13.44 -1.16
CA LEU A 128 -19.70 -12.61 -0.56
C LEU A 128 -19.88 -12.90 0.93
N ARG A 129 -19.86 -11.83 1.75
CA ARG A 129 -20.03 -11.88 3.20
C ARG A 129 -20.77 -10.64 3.72
N PRO A 130 -21.32 -10.64 4.94
CA PRO A 130 -22.01 -9.46 5.49
C PRO A 130 -21.07 -8.31 5.94
N GLU A 131 -19.77 -8.39 5.65
CA GLU A 131 -18.76 -7.36 6.00
C GLU A 131 -18.38 -6.47 4.78
N PRO A 132 -18.69 -5.17 4.78
CA PRO A 132 -18.44 -4.28 3.64
C PRO A 132 -16.97 -3.86 3.46
N GLU A 133 -16.10 -4.08 4.45
CA GLU A 133 -14.73 -3.56 4.51
C GLU A 133 -13.89 -3.96 3.29
N ARG A 134 -14.01 -5.22 2.85
CA ARG A 134 -13.25 -5.72 1.69
C ARG A 134 -13.71 -5.08 0.39
N ALA A 135 -15.01 -4.84 0.23
CA ALA A 135 -15.56 -4.15 -0.93
C ALA A 135 -15.13 -2.68 -0.93
N ALA A 136 -15.18 -2.02 0.24
CA ALA A 136 -14.71 -0.64 0.40
C ALA A 136 -13.21 -0.50 0.08
N GLU A 137 -12.37 -1.45 0.51
CA GLU A 137 -10.94 -1.48 0.17
C GLU A 137 -10.70 -1.68 -1.34
N ALA A 138 -11.49 -2.53 -1.99
CA ALA A 138 -11.32 -2.89 -3.40
C ALA A 138 -11.66 -1.74 -4.37
N ILE A 139 -12.50 -0.77 -3.97
CA ILE A 139 -12.86 0.38 -4.82
C ILE A 139 -11.88 1.56 -4.74
N LEU A 140 -10.94 1.55 -3.79
CA LEU A 140 -9.99 2.65 -3.59
C LEU A 140 -9.01 2.82 -4.77
N THR A 141 -8.59 4.07 -5.02
CA THR A 141 -7.46 4.37 -5.92
C THR A 141 -6.34 5.11 -5.18
N THR A 142 -6.47 6.42 -5.06
CA THR A 142 -5.54 7.35 -4.41
C THR A 142 -6.00 7.69 -3.00
N ASP A 143 -7.17 7.19 -2.60
CA ASP A 143 -7.69 7.24 -1.24
C ASP A 143 -6.68 6.68 -0.23
N THR A 144 -6.59 7.29 0.95
CA THR A 144 -5.71 6.81 2.03
C THR A 144 -6.43 5.89 3.01
N ARG A 145 -7.77 5.93 3.03
CA ARG A 145 -8.63 5.14 3.92
C ARG A 145 -9.94 4.72 3.27
N ILE A 146 -10.53 3.64 3.80
CA ILE A 146 -11.90 3.22 3.46
C ILE A 146 -12.91 4.23 4.01
N LYS A 147 -14.00 4.46 3.26
CA LYS A 147 -15.06 5.40 3.62
C LYS A 147 -16.40 4.67 3.61
N MET A 148 -17.04 4.63 4.76
CA MET A 148 -18.29 3.90 4.95
C MET A 148 -19.14 4.61 6.00
N ALA A 149 -20.46 4.63 5.84
CA ALA A 149 -21.38 5.20 6.82
C ALA A 149 -22.68 4.39 6.90
N ALA A 150 -23.33 4.40 8.06
CA ALA A 150 -24.64 3.76 8.25
C ALA A 150 -25.54 4.53 9.22
N ARG A 151 -26.85 4.44 9.00
CA ARG A 151 -27.91 5.02 9.85
C ARG A 151 -29.09 4.05 9.97
N ALA A 152 -29.63 3.93 11.17
CA ALA A 152 -30.92 3.30 11.39
C ALA A 152 -32.03 4.35 11.23
N VAL A 153 -33.15 3.97 10.62
CA VAL A 153 -34.31 4.84 10.43
C VAL A 153 -35.59 4.05 10.67
N ARG A 154 -36.52 4.63 11.43
CA ARG A 154 -37.81 3.99 11.70
C ARG A 154 -38.85 4.45 10.69
N ILE A 155 -39.34 3.52 9.86
CA ILE A 155 -40.28 3.77 8.77
C ILE A 155 -41.54 2.94 8.98
N GLY A 156 -42.69 3.59 9.16
CA GLY A 156 -43.97 2.91 9.37
C GLY A 156 -43.95 1.94 10.56
N GLY A 157 -43.21 2.28 11.63
CA GLY A 157 -43.05 1.43 12.81
C GLY A 157 -42.08 0.24 12.64
N LYS A 158 -41.36 0.16 11.52
CA LYS A 158 -40.32 -0.84 11.25
C LYS A 158 -38.93 -0.19 11.28
N ASP A 159 -37.94 -0.91 11.78
CA ASP A 159 -36.55 -0.43 11.76
C ASP A 159 -35.90 -0.84 10.45
N ALA A 160 -35.52 0.16 9.65
CA ALA A 160 -34.72 -0.01 8.46
C ALA A 160 -33.30 0.52 8.69
N THR A 161 -32.37 0.09 7.86
CA THR A 161 -30.97 0.51 7.88
C THR A 161 -30.63 1.07 6.50
N ILE A 162 -29.90 2.19 6.48
CA ILE A 162 -29.23 2.72 5.30
C ILE A 162 -27.74 2.58 5.56
N SER A 163 -26.99 2.00 4.63
CA SER A 163 -25.53 1.97 4.69
C SER A 163 -24.94 2.34 3.35
N ALA A 164 -23.69 2.79 3.32
CA ALA A 164 -23.02 3.11 2.08
C ALA A 164 -21.51 2.88 2.21
N ILE A 165 -20.91 2.47 1.10
CA ILE A 165 -19.46 2.53 0.88
C ILE A 165 -19.19 3.55 -0.22
N CYS A 166 -18.10 4.31 -0.12
CA CYS A 166 -17.67 5.19 -1.21
C CYS A 166 -16.16 5.26 -1.35
N LYS A 167 -15.73 5.88 -2.45
CA LYS A 167 -14.34 6.25 -2.73
C LYS A 167 -14.30 7.61 -3.41
N GLY A 168 -13.13 8.25 -3.38
CA GLY A 168 -12.88 9.57 -3.93
C GLY A 168 -11.84 10.30 -3.08
N SER A 169 -10.89 10.96 -3.73
CA SER A 169 -9.81 11.75 -3.09
C SER A 169 -9.21 12.78 -4.05
N GLY A 170 -9.21 12.50 -5.37
CA GLY A 170 -8.82 13.44 -6.42
C GLY A 170 -9.78 13.38 -7.61
N MET A 171 -9.72 14.41 -8.45
CA MET A 171 -10.70 14.77 -9.48
C MET A 171 -12.11 15.00 -8.89
N ILE A 172 -12.20 15.67 -7.74
CA ILE A 172 -13.47 15.86 -7.03
C ILE A 172 -13.98 17.29 -7.26
N ALA A 173 -14.87 17.47 -8.22
CA ALA A 173 -15.67 18.68 -8.36
C ALA A 173 -17.10 18.37 -8.79
N PRO A 174 -17.92 17.93 -7.84
CA PRO A 174 -19.24 17.47 -8.13
C PRO A 174 -20.11 18.59 -8.70
N SER A 175 -20.62 18.37 -9.90
CA SER A 175 -22.08 18.28 -10.04
C SER A 175 -22.42 16.79 -10.06
N LEU A 176 -22.08 16.12 -8.94
CA LEU A 176 -21.69 14.69 -8.75
C LEU A 176 -20.22 14.46 -9.23
N ALA A 177 -19.25 14.25 -8.30
CA ALA A 177 -17.76 14.38 -8.42
C ALA A 177 -17.04 13.04 -8.60
N THR A 178 -15.70 12.92 -8.88
CA THR A 178 -14.90 11.65 -8.96
C THR A 178 -15.07 10.72 -7.78
N MET A 179 -16.22 10.11 -7.72
CA MET A 179 -16.61 9.27 -6.62
C MET A 179 -17.57 8.22 -7.11
N ILE A 180 -17.35 7.03 -6.58
CA ILE A 180 -18.28 5.94 -6.67
C ILE A 180 -18.82 5.75 -5.27
N ALA A 181 -20.13 5.79 -5.12
CA ALA A 181 -20.80 5.40 -3.88
C ALA A 181 -21.89 4.37 -4.18
N VAL A 182 -21.99 3.37 -3.32
CA VAL A 182 -23.07 2.38 -3.36
C VAL A 182 -23.79 2.43 -2.03
N VAL A 183 -24.99 2.98 -2.06
CA VAL A 183 -25.94 3.05 -0.95
C VAL A 183 -26.85 1.83 -0.99
N THR A 184 -27.04 1.20 0.17
CA THR A 184 -27.90 0.03 0.35
C THR A 184 -28.90 0.28 1.47
N THR A 185 -30.12 -0.22 1.33
CA THR A 185 -31.15 -0.13 2.36
C THR A 185 -32.11 -1.31 2.30
N ASP A 186 -32.57 -1.77 3.46
CA ASP A 186 -33.61 -2.78 3.58
C ASP A 186 -35.01 -2.16 3.63
N ALA A 187 -35.14 -0.83 3.59
CA ALA A 187 -36.42 -0.16 3.44
C ALA A 187 -37.09 -0.51 2.08
N ALA A 188 -38.41 -0.69 2.09
CA ALA A 188 -39.20 -0.82 0.87
C ALA A 188 -39.48 0.59 0.30
N VAL A 189 -38.84 0.93 -0.83
CA VAL A 189 -38.98 2.23 -1.52
C VAL A 189 -39.17 1.96 -3.01
N GLY A 190 -40.13 2.62 -3.66
CA GLY A 190 -40.34 2.50 -5.11
C GLY A 190 -39.20 3.15 -5.91
N PRO A 191 -38.90 2.71 -7.15
CA PRO A 191 -37.76 3.22 -7.93
C PRO A 191 -37.77 4.75 -8.12
N THR A 192 -38.92 5.32 -8.49
CA THR A 192 -39.08 6.77 -8.69
C THR A 192 -38.91 7.55 -7.38
N ALA A 193 -39.48 7.08 -6.28
CA ALA A 193 -39.34 7.71 -4.97
C ALA A 193 -37.89 7.63 -4.46
N LEU A 194 -37.20 6.51 -4.69
CA LEU A 194 -35.79 6.33 -4.37
C LEU A 194 -34.91 7.29 -5.16
N ALA A 195 -35.18 7.46 -6.46
CA ALA A 195 -34.46 8.43 -7.30
C ALA A 195 -34.65 9.87 -6.81
N GLY A 196 -35.88 10.26 -6.48
CA GLY A 196 -36.16 11.59 -5.93
C GLY A 196 -35.49 11.83 -4.57
N ALA A 197 -35.51 10.84 -3.68
CA ALA A 197 -34.81 10.91 -2.39
C ALA A 197 -33.29 11.01 -2.58
N LEU A 198 -32.73 10.22 -3.50
CA LEU A 198 -31.31 10.27 -3.81
C LEU A 198 -30.90 11.63 -4.37
N GLN A 199 -31.64 12.18 -5.33
CA GLN A 199 -31.36 13.50 -5.92
C GLN A 199 -31.30 14.60 -4.85
N LYS A 200 -32.30 14.65 -3.96
CA LYS A 200 -32.33 15.60 -2.83
C LYS A 200 -31.12 15.41 -1.90
N ALA A 201 -30.76 14.16 -1.61
CA ALA A 201 -29.59 13.87 -0.79
C ALA A 201 -28.31 14.41 -1.44
N MET A 202 -28.14 14.24 -2.76
CA MET A 202 -26.96 14.72 -3.47
C MET A 202 -26.77 16.24 -3.34
N GLU A 203 -27.84 17.03 -3.50
CA GLU A 203 -27.82 18.51 -3.43
C GLU A 203 -27.21 19.04 -2.12
N ARG A 204 -27.43 18.35 -1.00
CA ARG A 204 -26.96 18.76 0.34
C ARG A 204 -25.78 17.95 0.86
N SER A 205 -25.17 17.10 0.02
CA SER A 205 -24.05 16.23 0.41
C SER A 205 -22.94 16.26 -0.64
N PHE A 206 -22.87 15.25 -1.51
CA PHE A 206 -21.83 15.12 -2.51
C PHE A 206 -21.82 16.30 -3.48
N ASN A 207 -22.94 16.95 -3.82
CA ASN A 207 -22.91 18.16 -4.67
C ASN A 207 -22.33 19.40 -4.00
N ALA A 208 -22.15 19.38 -2.69
CA ALA A 208 -21.56 20.45 -1.90
C ALA A 208 -20.05 20.27 -1.67
N LEU A 209 -19.48 19.14 -2.07
CA LEU A 209 -18.07 18.82 -1.95
C LEU A 209 -17.24 19.49 -3.07
N THR A 210 -15.93 19.71 -2.88
CA THR A 210 -14.93 19.96 -3.93
C THR A 210 -13.50 19.75 -3.37
N VAL A 211 -12.64 19.02 -4.08
CA VAL A 211 -11.19 18.91 -3.77
C VAL A 211 -10.40 19.80 -4.72
N ASP A 212 -10.58 19.67 -6.03
CA ASP A 212 -9.68 20.25 -7.04
C ASP A 212 -10.37 20.99 -8.19
N ASN A 213 -11.71 21.06 -8.18
CA ASN A 213 -12.53 21.62 -9.27
C ASN A 213 -12.54 20.81 -10.59
N ASP A 214 -12.03 19.58 -10.60
CA ASP A 214 -12.11 18.69 -11.75
C ASP A 214 -13.28 17.69 -11.62
N MET A 215 -14.23 17.72 -12.56
CA MET A 215 -15.40 16.81 -12.56
C MET A 215 -15.09 15.53 -13.36
N SER A 216 -15.38 14.35 -12.81
CA SER A 216 -15.00 13.09 -13.45
C SER A 216 -15.82 12.73 -14.66
N THR A 217 -15.27 11.79 -15.43
CA THR A 217 -16.01 11.02 -16.45
C THR A 217 -16.84 9.87 -15.87
N ASN A 218 -16.68 9.52 -14.58
CA ASN A 218 -17.13 8.25 -14.01
C ASN A 218 -18.13 8.34 -12.84
N ASP A 219 -18.58 9.54 -12.50
CA ASP A 219 -19.26 9.74 -11.21
C ASP A 219 -20.58 9.05 -11.15
N VAL A 220 -20.76 8.30 -10.07
CA VAL A 220 -22.00 7.59 -9.84
C VAL A 220 -22.24 7.34 -8.37
N VAL A 221 -23.45 7.66 -7.94
CA VAL A 221 -24.02 7.19 -6.67
C VAL A 221 -25.18 6.26 -6.99
N PHE A 222 -25.04 5.00 -6.64
CA PHE A 222 -26.13 4.03 -6.72
C PHE A 222 -26.87 3.95 -5.39
N ALA A 223 -28.19 3.80 -5.43
CA ALA A 223 -29.01 3.43 -4.28
C ALA A 223 -29.79 2.15 -4.58
N LEU A 224 -29.68 1.15 -3.71
CA LEU A 224 -30.36 -0.14 -3.81
C LEU A 224 -31.26 -0.36 -2.58
N ALA A 225 -32.55 -0.56 -2.80
CA ALA A 225 -33.56 -0.76 -1.74
C ALA A 225 -34.28 -2.11 -1.92
N ASN A 226 -34.05 -3.08 -1.02
CA ASN A 226 -34.53 -4.46 -1.19
C ASN A 226 -35.83 -4.80 -0.44
N GLY A 227 -36.34 -3.90 0.41
CA GLY A 227 -37.61 -4.05 1.10
C GLY A 227 -37.69 -5.05 2.25
N LEU A 228 -36.57 -5.67 2.66
CA LEU A 228 -36.57 -6.70 3.70
C LEU A 228 -36.85 -6.19 5.13
N ALA A 229 -36.86 -4.87 5.38
CA ALA A 229 -37.31 -4.28 6.64
C ALA A 229 -38.82 -4.46 6.88
N GLY A 230 -39.60 -4.78 5.84
CA GLY A 230 -41.02 -5.09 5.95
C GLY A 230 -41.92 -3.88 6.22
N ASN A 231 -41.45 -2.66 5.94
CA ASN A 231 -42.31 -1.47 5.90
C ASN A 231 -43.20 -1.48 4.65
N LYS A 232 -44.28 -0.69 4.66
CA LYS A 232 -45.06 -0.44 3.44
C LYS A 232 -44.18 0.28 2.40
N PRO A 233 -44.26 -0.07 1.10
CA PRO A 233 -43.49 0.59 0.07
C PRO A 233 -43.71 2.11 0.07
N LEU A 234 -42.61 2.86 0.15
CA LEU A 234 -42.61 4.32 0.01
C LEU A 234 -42.63 4.67 -1.47
N VAL A 235 -43.78 5.11 -1.98
CA VAL A 235 -43.99 5.43 -3.41
C VAL A 235 -44.40 6.87 -3.64
N ASP A 236 -45.23 7.41 -2.75
CA ASP A 236 -45.74 8.77 -2.83
C ASP A 236 -45.02 9.70 -1.83
N PRO A 237 -44.98 11.01 -2.09
CA PRO A 237 -44.51 12.00 -1.12
C PRO A 237 -45.25 11.90 0.21
N GLY A 238 -44.51 12.03 1.31
CA GLY A 238 -45.08 12.04 2.65
C GLY A 238 -44.04 11.91 3.75
N PRO A 239 -44.47 12.01 5.02
CA PRO A 239 -43.55 12.14 6.17
C PRO A 239 -42.54 10.99 6.30
N GLU A 240 -42.93 9.77 5.94
CA GLU A 240 -42.07 8.59 6.01
C GLU A 240 -41.01 8.57 4.91
N LEU A 241 -41.34 9.05 3.69
CA LEU A 241 -40.37 9.25 2.62
C LEU A 241 -39.42 10.40 2.94
N ASP A 242 -39.93 11.48 3.54
CA ASP A 242 -39.08 12.60 3.98
C ASP A 242 -38.11 12.16 5.08
N ARG A 243 -38.56 11.34 6.03
CA ARG A 243 -37.68 10.75 7.06
C ARG A 243 -36.61 9.85 6.45
N PHE A 244 -36.97 9.01 5.47
CA PHE A 244 -36.00 8.21 4.73
C PHE A 244 -34.97 9.08 3.99
N ALA A 245 -35.43 10.09 3.25
CA ALA A 245 -34.58 11.01 2.50
C ALA A 245 -33.64 11.80 3.40
N ALA A 246 -34.10 12.23 4.58
CA ALA A 246 -33.26 12.88 5.58
C ALA A 246 -32.15 11.95 6.08
N ALA A 247 -32.48 10.71 6.44
CA ALA A 247 -31.48 9.73 6.86
C ALA A 247 -30.46 9.39 5.75
N LEU A 248 -30.92 9.29 4.51
CA LEU A 248 -30.06 9.12 3.33
C LEU A 248 -29.10 10.32 3.16
N THR A 249 -29.62 11.53 3.31
CA THR A 249 -28.84 12.77 3.21
C THR A 249 -27.72 12.81 4.25
N GLU A 250 -28.00 12.42 5.50
CA GLU A 250 -26.98 12.40 6.55
C GLU A 250 -25.87 11.37 6.30
N VAL A 251 -26.21 10.19 5.77
CA VAL A 251 -25.21 9.20 5.32
C VAL A 251 -24.32 9.79 4.23
N CYS A 252 -24.92 10.41 3.21
CA CYS A 252 -24.16 11.00 2.12
C CYS A 252 -23.31 12.19 2.57
N LYS A 253 -23.78 13.01 3.52
CA LYS A 253 -23.02 14.14 4.08
C LYS A 253 -21.77 13.68 4.83
N GLU A 254 -21.90 12.65 5.68
CA GLU A 254 -20.76 12.07 6.40
C GLU A 254 -19.69 11.61 5.41
N LEU A 255 -20.10 10.89 4.36
CA LEU A 255 -19.19 10.42 3.32
C LEU A 255 -18.59 11.56 2.49
N ALA A 256 -19.34 12.64 2.23
CA ALA A 256 -18.82 13.81 1.54
C ALA A 256 -17.70 14.49 2.35
N LYS A 257 -17.88 14.63 3.67
CA LYS A 257 -16.85 15.12 4.59
C LYS A 257 -15.64 14.19 4.63
N ASP A 258 -15.86 12.87 4.64
CA ASP A 258 -14.78 11.90 4.59
C ASP A 258 -13.96 11.99 3.31
N ILE A 259 -14.59 12.25 2.15
CA ILE A 259 -13.87 12.49 0.89
C ILE A 259 -13.07 13.78 0.96
N ALA A 260 -13.67 14.89 1.42
CA ALA A 260 -12.95 16.15 1.58
C ALA A 260 -11.73 16.01 2.49
N ALA A 261 -11.91 15.37 3.65
CA ALA A 261 -10.84 15.12 4.62
C ALA A 261 -9.83 14.04 4.16
N ASP A 262 -10.09 13.35 3.05
CA ASP A 262 -9.17 12.40 2.42
C ASP A 262 -8.72 12.89 1.04
N GLY A 263 -8.85 14.19 0.76
CA GLY A 263 -8.38 14.80 -0.48
C GLY A 263 -6.90 14.50 -0.72
N GLU A 264 -6.48 14.37 -1.97
CA GLU A 264 -5.09 14.03 -2.31
C GLU A 264 -4.11 15.06 -1.72
N GLY A 265 -3.26 14.59 -0.80
CA GLY A 265 -2.30 15.45 -0.09
C GLY A 265 -2.95 16.45 0.90
N ALA A 266 -4.25 16.36 1.15
CA ALA A 266 -4.94 17.23 2.11
C ALA A 266 -4.37 17.05 3.52
N THR A 267 -4.20 18.16 4.23
CA THR A 267 -3.85 18.16 5.67
C THR A 267 -5.00 18.61 6.55
N LYS A 268 -5.98 19.32 5.97
CA LYS A 268 -7.14 19.85 6.70
C LYS A 268 -8.41 19.74 5.87
N LEU A 269 -9.51 19.38 6.53
CA LEU A 269 -10.87 19.59 6.06
C LEU A 269 -11.20 21.09 6.10
N LEU A 270 -11.80 21.60 5.04
CA LEU A 270 -12.33 22.96 4.96
C LEU A 270 -13.86 22.89 4.86
N GLU A 271 -14.55 23.49 5.83
CA GLU A 271 -15.99 23.71 5.78
C GLU A 271 -16.27 25.19 5.53
N VAL A 272 -17.02 25.50 4.46
CA VAL A 272 -17.42 26.86 4.13
C VAL A 272 -18.92 26.98 4.24
N GLU A 273 -19.38 27.87 5.09
CA GLU A 273 -20.78 28.23 5.24
C GLU A 273 -21.02 29.63 4.67
N VAL A 274 -22.01 29.76 3.80
CA VAL A 274 -22.46 31.04 3.27
C VAL A 274 -23.92 31.25 3.65
N ASN A 275 -24.18 32.37 4.33
CA ASN A 275 -25.48 32.83 4.78
C ASN A 275 -25.82 34.17 4.14
N GLY A 276 -27.10 34.52 4.13
CA GLY A 276 -27.55 35.84 3.65
C GLY A 276 -27.49 36.02 2.14
N ALA A 277 -27.40 34.94 1.37
CA ALA A 277 -27.42 34.99 -0.10
C ALA A 277 -28.87 35.10 -0.63
N PRO A 278 -29.11 35.48 -1.91
CA PRO A 278 -30.45 35.59 -2.45
C PRO A 278 -31.25 34.27 -2.46
N SER A 279 -30.58 33.13 -2.62
CA SER A 279 -31.17 31.79 -2.54
C SER A 279 -30.14 30.74 -2.06
N ASP A 280 -30.60 29.56 -1.68
CA ASP A 280 -29.74 28.44 -1.26
C ASP A 280 -28.83 27.96 -2.41
N GLU A 281 -29.30 28.01 -3.64
CA GLU A 281 -28.53 27.65 -4.83
C GLU A 281 -27.36 28.62 -5.02
N ILE A 282 -27.61 29.92 -4.88
CA ILE A 282 -26.56 30.94 -4.96
C ILE A 282 -25.59 30.79 -3.78
N ALA A 283 -26.11 30.55 -2.56
CA ALA A 283 -25.26 30.29 -1.40
C ALA A 283 -24.32 29.10 -1.63
N MET A 284 -24.84 28.00 -2.20
CA MET A 284 -24.06 26.80 -2.49
C MET A 284 -22.96 27.07 -3.51
N GLU A 285 -23.27 27.81 -4.58
CA GLU A 285 -22.27 28.18 -5.57
C GLU A 285 -21.14 29.05 -5.00
N LEU A 286 -21.48 30.02 -4.15
CA LEU A 286 -20.50 30.88 -3.49
C LEU A 286 -19.68 30.09 -2.45
N ALA A 287 -20.30 29.21 -1.67
CA ALA A 287 -19.60 28.36 -0.72
C ALA A 287 -18.59 27.45 -1.43
N LYS A 288 -19.01 26.82 -2.54
CA LYS A 288 -18.13 25.99 -3.36
C LYS A 288 -17.02 26.78 -4.05
N SER A 289 -17.27 28.02 -4.47
CA SER A 289 -16.21 28.84 -5.08
C SER A 289 -15.12 29.20 -4.07
N VAL A 290 -15.47 29.40 -2.80
CA VAL A 290 -14.50 29.58 -1.71
C VAL A 290 -13.77 28.27 -1.42
N ALA A 291 -14.50 27.16 -1.22
CA ALA A 291 -13.92 25.86 -0.93
C ALA A 291 -12.99 25.33 -2.03
N GLY A 292 -13.28 25.67 -3.29
CA GLY A 292 -12.48 25.30 -4.46
C GLY A 292 -11.38 26.31 -4.84
N SER A 293 -11.32 27.50 -4.24
CA SER A 293 -10.34 28.52 -4.66
C SER A 293 -8.92 28.12 -4.27
N SER A 294 -8.01 27.97 -5.25
CA SER A 294 -6.61 27.61 -5.00
C SER A 294 -5.92 28.56 -4.03
N LEU A 295 -6.24 29.85 -4.08
CA LEU A 295 -5.70 30.84 -3.14
C LEU A 295 -6.26 30.67 -1.72
N VAL A 296 -7.55 30.41 -1.56
CA VAL A 296 -8.15 30.13 -0.25
C VAL A 296 -7.55 28.84 0.30
N LYS A 297 -7.57 27.75 -0.47
CA LYS A 297 -7.03 26.44 -0.10
C LYS A 297 -5.56 26.51 0.33
N ALA A 298 -4.73 27.29 -0.38
CA ALA A 298 -3.33 27.51 0.00
C ALA A 298 -3.17 28.33 1.31
N ALA A 299 -4.07 29.29 1.57
CA ALA A 299 -4.10 30.02 2.84
C ALA A 299 -4.50 29.10 4.01
N ILE A 300 -5.48 28.21 3.81
CA ILE A 300 -5.85 27.18 4.80
C ILE A 300 -4.68 26.23 5.08
N PHE A 301 -3.93 25.81 4.05
CA PHE A 301 -2.73 24.99 4.24
C PHE A 301 -1.72 25.69 5.15
N GLY A 302 -1.44 26.97 4.89
CA GLY A 302 -0.51 27.81 5.67
C GLY A 302 -1.01 28.31 7.03
N ALA A 303 -2.24 27.97 7.42
CA ALA A 303 -2.94 28.54 8.59
C ALA A 303 -2.95 30.09 8.57
N ASP A 304 -3.22 30.66 7.39
CA ASP A 304 -3.36 32.10 7.15
C ASP A 304 -4.86 32.46 7.07
N PRO A 305 -5.42 33.24 8.04
CA PRO A 305 -6.83 33.63 8.07
C PRO A 305 -7.16 34.71 7.03
N ASN A 306 -6.89 34.41 5.76
CA ASN A 306 -6.91 35.36 4.66
C ASN A 306 -8.33 35.61 4.14
N TRP A 307 -9.13 36.33 4.94
CA TRP A 307 -10.50 36.74 4.60
C TRP A 307 -10.59 37.52 3.29
N GLY A 308 -9.52 38.23 2.90
CA GLY A 308 -9.43 38.91 1.61
C GLY A 308 -9.56 37.94 0.44
N ARG A 309 -8.90 36.78 0.49
CA ARG A 309 -9.04 35.72 -0.53
C ARG A 309 -10.44 35.10 -0.54
N VAL A 310 -11.09 34.99 0.61
CA VAL A 310 -12.48 34.49 0.74
C VAL A 310 -13.45 35.44 0.03
N LEU A 311 -13.45 36.73 0.38
CA LEU A 311 -14.33 37.72 -0.24
C LEU A 311 -14.01 37.97 -1.72
N ALA A 312 -12.72 37.90 -2.11
CA ALA A 312 -12.34 37.97 -3.52
C ALA A 312 -12.91 36.79 -4.33
N SER A 313 -12.91 35.57 -3.77
CA SER A 313 -13.54 34.41 -4.43
C SER A 313 -15.04 34.59 -4.61
N ILE A 314 -15.75 35.05 -3.57
CA ILE A 314 -17.18 35.35 -3.63
C ILE A 314 -17.47 36.44 -4.68
N GLY A 315 -16.73 37.54 -4.64
CA GLY A 315 -16.90 38.65 -5.58
C GLY A 315 -16.66 38.23 -7.03
N ALA A 316 -15.65 37.40 -7.30
CA ALA A 316 -15.37 36.87 -8.63
C ALA A 316 -16.50 35.98 -9.15
N ARG A 317 -17.02 35.05 -8.33
CA ARG A 317 -18.12 34.16 -8.71
C ARG A 317 -19.41 34.95 -8.94
N ALA A 318 -19.74 35.84 -8.01
CA ALA A 318 -20.90 36.71 -8.11
C ALA A 318 -20.88 37.58 -9.38
N GLY A 319 -19.75 38.23 -9.67
CA GLY A 319 -19.60 39.08 -10.85
C GLY A 319 -19.74 38.30 -12.16
N THR A 320 -19.19 37.09 -12.21
CA THR A 320 -19.26 36.23 -13.41
C THR A 320 -20.66 35.67 -13.64
N ALA A 321 -21.38 35.32 -12.56
CA ALA A 321 -22.72 34.74 -12.63
C ALA A 321 -23.86 35.78 -12.61
N GLY A 322 -23.55 37.06 -12.36
CA GLY A 322 -24.54 38.13 -12.29
C GLY A 322 -25.39 38.11 -11.02
N TYR A 323 -24.86 37.62 -9.90
CA TYR A 323 -25.59 37.57 -8.63
C TYR A 323 -25.60 38.92 -7.91
N ASP A 324 -26.77 39.34 -7.41
CA ASP A 324 -26.90 40.52 -6.56
C ASP A 324 -26.40 40.22 -5.13
N VAL A 325 -25.07 40.27 -4.96
CA VAL A 325 -24.40 40.16 -3.67
C VAL A 325 -23.37 41.27 -3.53
N ALA A 326 -23.20 41.78 -2.31
CA ALA A 326 -22.26 42.85 -1.99
C ALA A 326 -21.20 42.33 -1.00
N PRO A 327 -20.07 41.75 -1.47
CA PRO A 327 -19.05 41.18 -0.58
C PRO A 327 -18.48 42.19 0.44
N ALA A 328 -18.47 43.49 0.10
CA ALA A 328 -18.03 44.55 0.99
C ALA A 328 -18.95 44.77 2.22
N GLU A 329 -20.19 44.27 2.18
CA GLU A 329 -21.13 44.36 3.30
C GLU A 329 -21.07 43.14 4.23
N ALA A 330 -20.29 42.12 3.85
CA ALA A 330 -20.30 40.83 4.51
C ALA A 330 -19.64 40.84 5.90
N ARG A 331 -19.95 39.81 6.68
CA ARG A 331 -19.16 39.36 7.83
C ARG A 331 -18.43 38.07 7.47
N VAL A 332 -17.16 37.94 7.84
CA VAL A 332 -16.37 36.71 7.70
C VAL A 332 -15.82 36.31 9.05
N SER A 333 -16.13 35.08 9.45
CA SER A 333 -15.62 34.41 10.65
C SER A 333 -14.77 33.21 10.24
N VAL A 334 -13.62 33.04 10.89
CA VAL A 334 -12.74 31.87 10.73
C VAL A 334 -12.52 31.25 12.10
N GLN A 335 -12.84 29.97 12.27
CA GLN A 335 -12.79 29.27 13.57
C GLN A 335 -13.51 30.05 14.70
N GLY A 336 -14.67 30.63 14.37
CA GLY A 336 -15.50 31.41 15.29
C GLY A 336 -14.95 32.79 15.66
N VAL A 337 -13.89 33.27 14.98
CA VAL A 337 -13.30 34.60 15.18
C VAL A 337 -13.63 35.48 13.99
N ASP A 338 -14.24 36.63 14.25
CA ASP A 338 -14.51 37.63 13.22
C ASP A 338 -13.21 38.26 12.74
N VAL A 339 -12.97 38.14 11.44
CA VAL A 339 -11.80 38.68 10.73
C VAL A 339 -12.15 39.81 9.77
N TYR A 340 -13.44 39.94 9.43
CA TYR A 340 -14.00 41.04 8.66
C TYR A 340 -15.49 41.25 9.01
N ASP A 341 -15.93 42.49 9.21
CA ASP A 341 -17.34 42.91 9.31
C ASP A 341 -17.45 44.30 8.69
N ARG A 342 -17.79 44.37 7.40
CA ARG A 342 -17.78 45.60 6.55
C ARG A 342 -16.43 46.33 6.46
N ALA A 343 -15.49 45.99 7.34
CA ALA A 343 -14.12 46.43 7.43
C ALA A 343 -13.30 45.33 8.14
N PRO A 344 -11.96 45.32 8.00
CA PRO A 344 -11.12 44.40 8.76
C PRO A 344 -11.35 44.57 10.28
N THR A 345 -11.48 43.47 11.00
CA THR A 345 -11.61 43.47 12.47
C THR A 345 -10.26 43.26 13.14
N GLY A 346 -10.11 43.75 14.37
CA GLY A 346 -8.96 43.43 15.20
C GLY A 346 -9.07 42.00 15.76
N HIS A 347 -8.07 41.16 15.50
CA HIS A 347 -7.99 39.80 16.03
C HIS A 347 -6.54 39.47 16.44
N ASP A 348 -6.38 38.53 17.36
CA ASP A 348 -5.06 37.98 17.69
C ASP A 348 -4.66 36.94 16.63
N GLY A 349 -3.78 37.36 15.71
CA GLY A 349 -3.31 36.52 14.62
C GLY A 349 -2.57 35.26 15.07
N ALA A 350 -1.91 35.27 16.24
CA ALA A 350 -1.21 34.09 16.75
C ALA A 350 -2.20 33.03 17.27
N VAL A 351 -3.22 33.47 18.00
CA VAL A 351 -4.29 32.59 18.50
C VAL A 351 -5.09 32.00 17.35
N LEU A 352 -5.50 32.82 16.38
CA LEU A 352 -6.27 32.32 15.24
C LEU A 352 -5.45 31.37 14.36
N LYS A 353 -4.17 31.68 14.12
CA LYS A 353 -3.25 30.77 13.41
C LYS A 353 -3.10 29.43 14.12
N ALA A 354 -3.08 29.40 15.45
CA ALA A 354 -3.04 28.15 16.20
C ALA A 354 -4.32 27.32 16.01
N ARG A 355 -5.51 27.95 16.07
CA ARG A 355 -6.79 27.28 15.79
C ARG A 355 -6.90 26.75 14.36
N MET A 356 -6.34 27.47 13.40
CA MET A 356 -6.31 27.05 11.99
C MET A 356 -5.33 25.89 11.71
N ARG A 357 -4.52 25.47 12.69
CA ARG A 357 -3.70 24.26 12.57
C ARG A 357 -4.46 22.98 12.93
N GLU A 358 -5.69 23.10 13.44
CA GLU A 358 -6.55 21.95 13.67
C GLU A 358 -6.86 21.21 12.35
N PRO A 359 -7.21 19.91 12.41
CA PRO A 359 -7.52 19.12 11.21
C PRO A 359 -8.76 19.60 10.44
N GLU A 360 -9.58 20.45 11.03
CA GLU A 360 -10.77 21.02 10.42
C GLU A 360 -10.76 22.54 10.60
N VAL A 361 -11.01 23.26 9.51
CA VAL A 361 -11.09 24.72 9.49
C VAL A 361 -12.45 25.14 8.97
N ARG A 362 -13.19 25.89 9.78
CA ARG A 362 -14.50 26.45 9.40
C ARG A 362 -14.38 27.91 9.02
N VAL A 363 -14.98 28.26 7.88
CA VAL A 363 -15.12 29.63 7.37
C VAL A 363 -16.61 29.92 7.23
N GLU A 364 -17.08 30.95 7.91
CA GLU A 364 -18.47 31.41 7.83
C GLU A 364 -18.50 32.78 7.16
N VAL A 365 -19.36 32.95 6.16
CA VAL A 365 -19.61 34.22 5.49
C VAL A 365 -21.08 34.56 5.59
N ASP A 366 -21.40 35.73 6.11
CA ASP A 366 -22.77 36.28 6.12
C ASP A 366 -22.84 37.50 5.19
N LEU A 367 -23.58 37.34 4.09
CA LEU A 367 -23.81 38.36 3.05
C LEU A 367 -24.97 39.32 3.39
N ARG A 368 -25.74 39.05 4.46
CA ARG A 368 -26.79 39.90 5.06
C ARG A 368 -28.03 40.24 4.23
N ARG A 369 -28.01 40.06 2.91
CA ARG A 369 -29.03 40.65 2.00
C ARG A 369 -30.17 39.71 1.61
N GLY A 370 -30.08 38.40 1.89
CA GLY A 370 -31.10 37.42 1.53
C GLY A 370 -31.33 36.34 2.59
N ALA A 371 -32.14 35.33 2.24
CA ALA A 371 -32.51 34.23 3.12
C ALA A 371 -31.80 32.90 2.81
N GLY A 372 -31.01 32.88 1.74
CA GLY A 372 -30.30 31.70 1.26
C GLY A 372 -29.12 31.31 2.13
N SER A 373 -28.97 30.01 2.35
CA SER A 373 -27.87 29.42 3.12
C SER A 373 -27.38 28.10 2.52
N ALA A 374 -26.08 27.86 2.62
CA ALA A 374 -25.47 26.60 2.20
C ALA A 374 -24.14 26.36 2.89
N VAL A 375 -23.78 25.07 2.97
CA VAL A 375 -22.49 24.60 3.44
C VAL A 375 -21.84 23.80 2.32
N ALA A 376 -20.57 24.08 2.04
CA ALA A 376 -19.73 23.33 1.13
C ALA A 376 -18.51 22.78 1.86
N TRP A 377 -17.99 21.65 1.38
CA TRP A 377 -16.82 20.99 1.93
C TRP A 377 -15.70 20.90 0.91
N GLY A 378 -14.48 21.13 1.35
CA GLY A 378 -13.28 20.84 0.58
C GLY A 378 -12.10 20.61 1.48
N CYS A 379 -10.91 20.84 0.97
CA CYS A 379 -9.68 20.69 1.73
C CYS A 379 -8.71 21.82 1.43
N ASP A 380 -7.59 21.85 2.12
CA ASP A 380 -6.47 22.71 1.75
C ASP A 380 -5.74 22.25 0.47
N LEU A 381 -4.81 23.07 -0.02
CA LEU A 381 -3.96 22.77 -1.19
C LEU A 381 -2.51 22.70 -0.72
N SER A 382 -1.99 21.50 -0.55
CA SER A 382 -0.62 21.24 -0.08
C SER A 382 0.36 21.04 -1.24
N TYR A 383 1.65 20.96 -0.91
CA TYR A 383 2.68 20.54 -1.86
C TYR A 383 2.49 19.09 -2.32
N ASP A 384 1.93 18.22 -1.47
CA ASP A 384 1.75 16.81 -1.79
C ASP A 384 0.66 16.59 -2.84
N TYR A 385 -0.37 17.43 -2.89
CA TYR A 385 -1.34 17.41 -3.99
C TYR A 385 -0.63 17.55 -5.35
N VAL A 386 0.26 18.56 -5.46
CA VAL A 386 1.02 18.81 -6.69
C VAL A 386 1.94 17.64 -7.00
N LYS A 387 2.63 17.10 -5.99
CA LYS A 387 3.52 15.94 -6.15
C LYS A 387 2.77 14.71 -6.66
N ILE A 388 1.66 14.33 -6.01
CA ILE A 388 0.84 13.17 -6.39
C ILE A 388 0.38 13.29 -7.83
N ASN A 389 -0.13 14.45 -8.23
CA ASN A 389 -0.72 14.65 -9.55
C ASN A 389 0.31 14.92 -10.66
N ALA A 390 1.45 15.55 -10.36
CA ALA A 390 2.55 15.70 -11.31
C ALA A 390 3.23 14.35 -11.61
N ASP A 391 3.35 13.49 -10.59
CA ASP A 391 4.00 12.20 -10.71
C ASP A 391 3.01 11.07 -11.07
N TYR A 392 1.69 11.32 -11.14
CA TYR A 392 0.65 10.29 -11.30
C TYR A 392 0.89 9.36 -12.50
N THR A 393 1.17 9.91 -13.67
CA THR A 393 1.48 9.14 -14.90
C THR A 393 2.89 8.55 -14.91
N SER A 394 3.78 9.10 -14.09
CA SER A 394 5.13 8.59 -13.87
C SER A 394 5.16 7.48 -12.81
N LEU A 395 4.12 7.35 -11.99
CA LEU A 395 3.99 6.37 -10.92
C LEU A 395 2.99 5.28 -11.26
N ILE A 396 1.98 5.53 -12.12
CA ILE A 396 1.00 4.55 -12.56
C ILE A 396 1.09 4.42 -14.09
N VAL A 397 1.71 3.33 -14.54
CA VAL A 397 1.89 3.04 -15.97
C VAL A 397 0.81 2.06 -16.44
N PRO A 398 -0.03 2.43 -17.41
CA PRO A 398 -0.98 1.51 -18.03
C PRO A 398 -0.23 0.42 -18.81
N ARG A 399 -0.69 -0.82 -18.66
CA ARG A 399 -0.16 -1.98 -19.38
C ARG A 399 -1.00 -2.24 -20.64
N PRO A 400 -0.42 -2.86 -21.69
CA PRO A 400 -1.16 -3.21 -22.90
C PRO A 400 -2.39 -4.10 -22.65
N ASP A 401 -2.39 -4.85 -21.55
CA ASP A 401 -3.49 -5.72 -21.15
C ASP A 401 -4.62 -4.98 -20.40
N GLY A 402 -4.57 -3.65 -20.29
CA GLY A 402 -5.56 -2.83 -19.58
C GLY A 402 -5.36 -2.73 -18.07
N GLY A 403 -4.38 -3.45 -17.48
CA GLY A 403 -3.98 -3.29 -16.09
C GLY A 403 -3.08 -2.08 -15.85
N VAL A 404 -2.71 -1.82 -14.60
CA VAL A 404 -1.76 -0.76 -14.22
C VAL A 404 -0.55 -1.32 -13.48
N ALA A 405 0.60 -0.66 -13.55
CA ALA A 405 1.83 -0.99 -12.83
C ALA A 405 2.42 0.25 -12.17
N LYS A 406 3.32 0.06 -11.19
CA LYS A 406 4.04 1.17 -10.55
C LYS A 406 5.39 1.42 -11.26
N ASP A 407 5.73 2.67 -11.56
CA ASP A 407 7.07 3.03 -12.06
C ASP A 407 7.88 3.76 -10.97
N ASP A 408 8.78 2.99 -10.36
CA ASP A 408 9.55 3.38 -9.17
C ASP A 408 10.92 4.00 -9.48
N ARG A 409 11.15 4.48 -10.71
CA ARG A 409 12.42 5.13 -11.06
C ARG A 409 12.65 6.37 -10.18
N LEU A 410 13.85 6.46 -9.57
CA LEU A 410 14.21 7.58 -8.71
C LEU A 410 14.05 8.94 -9.41
N ALA A 411 14.24 8.99 -10.74
CA ALA A 411 14.05 10.17 -11.56
C ALA A 411 12.66 10.81 -11.39
N ASN A 412 11.63 10.00 -11.15
CA ASN A 412 10.22 10.39 -11.04
C ASN A 412 9.87 11.04 -9.70
N TYR A 413 10.78 11.06 -8.73
CA TYR A 413 10.52 11.66 -7.42
C TYR A 413 11.07 13.10 -7.34
N SER A 414 10.35 13.97 -6.63
CA SER A 414 10.75 15.36 -6.44
C SER A 414 12.14 15.50 -5.78
N PRO A 415 12.90 16.58 -6.08
CA PRO A 415 14.16 16.86 -5.41
C PRO A 415 14.06 16.87 -3.88
N GLY A 416 12.93 17.34 -3.33
CA GLY A 416 12.68 17.35 -1.88
C GLY A 416 12.54 15.95 -1.28
N PHE A 417 11.81 15.05 -1.96
CA PHE A 417 11.74 13.65 -1.53
C PHE A 417 13.11 12.98 -1.57
N LYS A 418 13.87 13.20 -2.66
CA LYS A 418 15.25 12.70 -2.78
C LYS A 418 16.13 13.22 -1.64
N GLN A 419 16.00 14.49 -1.28
CA GLN A 419 16.72 15.09 -0.16
C GLN A 419 16.34 14.42 1.17
N GLN A 420 15.05 14.22 1.44
CA GLN A 420 14.60 13.58 2.67
C GLN A 420 15.07 12.13 2.77
N LEU A 421 14.96 11.37 1.67
CA LEU A 421 15.48 10.01 1.55
C LEU A 421 16.99 9.96 1.84
N LEU A 422 17.76 10.91 1.30
CA LEU A 422 19.19 11.02 1.58
C LEU A 422 19.47 11.38 3.04
N VAL A 423 18.72 12.30 3.64
CA VAL A 423 18.87 12.68 5.06
C VAL A 423 18.58 11.49 5.97
N GLU A 424 17.53 10.74 5.68
CA GLU A 424 17.16 9.53 6.43
C GLU A 424 18.23 8.44 6.29
N ALA A 425 18.68 8.16 5.06
CA ALA A 425 19.77 7.23 4.79
C ALA A 425 21.07 7.63 5.52
N LEU A 426 21.43 8.93 5.53
CA LEU A 426 22.58 9.45 6.28
C LEU A 426 22.43 9.30 7.80
N GLY A 427 21.20 9.44 8.32
CA GLY A 427 20.88 9.16 9.72
C GLY A 427 21.17 7.71 10.11
N TYR A 428 20.83 6.76 9.24
CA TYR A 428 21.17 5.35 9.39
C TYR A 428 22.69 5.10 9.33
N ILE A 429 23.39 5.71 8.38
CA ILE A 429 24.85 5.61 8.25
C ILE A 429 25.55 5.99 9.56
N ARG A 430 25.15 7.09 10.21
CA ARG A 430 25.72 7.52 11.49
C ARG A 430 25.52 6.49 12.62
N ARG A 431 24.43 5.73 12.61
CA ARG A 431 24.15 4.70 13.63
C ARG A 431 25.05 3.47 13.48
N PHE A 432 25.58 3.21 12.29
CA PHE A 432 26.25 1.95 11.97
C PHE A 432 27.77 2.07 11.77
N THR A 433 28.33 3.28 11.79
CA THR A 433 29.78 3.48 11.72
C THR A 433 30.51 2.68 12.82
N GLY A 434 31.52 1.91 12.44
CA GLY A 434 32.32 1.05 13.32
C GLY A 434 31.71 -0.32 13.65
N THR A 435 30.47 -0.56 13.22
CA THR A 435 29.75 -1.82 13.50
C THR A 435 30.32 -2.97 12.68
N ARG A 436 30.55 -4.13 13.31
CA ARG A 436 30.97 -5.37 12.65
C ARG A 436 29.74 -6.11 12.17
N CYS A 437 29.74 -6.48 10.89
CA CYS A 437 28.63 -7.20 10.26
C CYS A 437 29.17 -8.43 9.55
N VAL A 438 28.67 -9.61 9.90
CA VAL A 438 28.98 -10.83 9.15
C VAL A 438 27.86 -11.08 8.15
N VAL A 439 28.21 -11.30 6.89
CA VAL A 439 27.25 -11.57 5.81
C VAL A 439 27.54 -12.95 5.24
N LYS A 440 26.59 -13.86 5.42
CA LYS A 440 26.63 -15.16 4.79
C LYS A 440 26.08 -15.03 3.37
N TYR A 441 26.99 -15.13 2.40
CA TYR A 441 26.70 -15.09 0.97
C TYR A 441 26.65 -16.50 0.37
N GLY A 442 25.48 -17.02 0.01
CA GLY A 442 25.44 -18.29 -0.71
C GLY A 442 24.06 -18.80 -1.08
N GLY A 443 24.00 -19.76 -2.02
CA GLY A 443 22.72 -20.31 -2.51
C GLY A 443 22.23 -19.58 -3.77
N ALA A 444 20.95 -19.20 -3.81
CA ALA A 444 20.32 -18.59 -4.98
C ALA A 444 20.90 -17.22 -5.38
N ALA A 445 21.54 -16.51 -4.45
CA ALA A 445 22.23 -15.23 -4.71
C ALA A 445 23.46 -15.37 -5.62
N MET A 446 23.99 -16.59 -5.78
CA MET A 446 25.20 -16.87 -6.57
C MET A 446 24.91 -17.28 -8.02
N VAL A 447 23.64 -17.41 -8.38
CA VAL A 447 23.21 -18.06 -9.64
C VAL A 447 23.34 -17.13 -10.84
N LYS A 448 23.20 -15.81 -10.63
CA LYS A 448 23.27 -14.80 -11.70
C LYS A 448 24.42 -13.83 -11.46
N GLU A 449 25.14 -13.49 -12.52
CA GLU A 449 26.26 -12.55 -12.46
C GLU A 449 25.80 -11.16 -11.99
N SER A 450 24.61 -10.72 -12.39
CA SER A 450 24.02 -9.46 -11.92
C SER A 450 23.77 -9.42 -10.41
N LEU A 451 23.41 -10.56 -9.80
CA LEU A 451 23.19 -10.66 -8.36
C LEU A 451 24.51 -10.68 -7.58
N LYS A 452 25.54 -11.36 -8.12
CA LYS A 452 26.91 -11.29 -7.57
C LYS A 452 27.42 -9.85 -7.55
N LYS A 453 27.24 -9.13 -8.67
CA LYS A 453 27.64 -7.73 -8.77
C LYS A 453 26.89 -6.86 -7.76
N SER A 454 25.55 -6.94 -7.74
CA SER A 454 24.73 -6.19 -6.78
C SER A 454 25.12 -6.47 -5.33
N PHE A 455 25.43 -7.72 -4.99
CA PHE A 455 25.96 -8.07 -3.66
C PHE A 455 27.31 -7.40 -3.38
N CYS A 456 28.25 -7.41 -4.32
CA CYS A 456 29.54 -6.77 -4.14
C CYS A 456 29.40 -5.24 -4.00
N ASP A 457 28.51 -4.63 -4.78
CA ASP A 457 28.15 -3.22 -4.67
C ASP A 457 27.61 -2.90 -3.28
N ASP A 458 26.71 -3.74 -2.74
CA ASP A 458 26.17 -3.59 -1.38
C ASP A 458 27.28 -3.64 -0.33
N ILE A 459 28.18 -4.63 -0.39
CA ILE A 459 29.30 -4.76 0.56
C ILE A 459 30.24 -3.56 0.46
N GLY A 460 30.53 -3.08 -0.75
CA GLY A 460 31.32 -1.87 -0.99
C GLY A 460 30.66 -0.63 -0.38
N LEU A 461 29.34 -0.50 -0.52
CA LEU A 461 28.57 0.59 0.08
C LEU A 461 28.59 0.50 1.61
N LEU A 462 28.34 -0.68 2.20
CA LEU A 462 28.43 -0.89 3.66
C LEU A 462 29.77 -0.43 4.22
N ARG A 463 30.87 -0.80 3.54
CA ARG A 463 32.21 -0.36 3.92
C ARG A 463 32.36 1.16 3.79
N SER A 464 31.90 1.74 2.68
CA SER A 464 32.00 3.18 2.41
C SER A 464 31.27 4.04 3.45
N VAL A 465 30.19 3.50 4.03
CA VAL A 465 29.44 4.17 5.09
C VAL A 465 29.93 3.84 6.51
N GLY A 466 31.07 3.14 6.61
CA GLY A 466 31.79 2.91 7.85
C GLY A 466 31.44 1.62 8.60
N LEU A 467 30.65 0.70 8.03
CA LEU A 467 30.53 -0.65 8.58
C LEU A 467 31.81 -1.45 8.29
N ARG A 468 32.02 -2.50 9.07
CA ARG A 468 33.12 -3.45 8.93
C ARG A 468 32.58 -4.82 8.51
N PRO A 469 32.29 -5.03 7.21
CA PRO A 469 31.72 -6.28 6.74
C PRO A 469 32.76 -7.41 6.71
N ILE A 470 32.30 -8.62 7.04
CA ILE A 470 33.01 -9.88 6.87
C ILE A 470 32.10 -10.78 6.05
N VAL A 471 32.57 -11.28 4.91
CA VAL A 471 31.79 -12.14 4.04
C VAL A 471 32.17 -13.60 4.31
N VAL A 472 31.18 -14.46 4.56
CA VAL A 472 31.35 -15.91 4.59
C VAL A 472 30.56 -16.49 3.44
N HIS A 473 31.21 -17.20 2.51
CA HIS A 473 30.51 -17.67 1.32
C HIS A 473 30.24 -19.18 1.30
N GLY A 474 29.21 -19.57 0.56
CA GLY A 474 28.96 -20.97 0.18
C GLY A 474 29.48 -21.28 -1.23
N GLY A 475 29.12 -22.45 -1.75
CA GLY A 475 29.46 -22.85 -3.12
C GLY A 475 28.76 -24.11 -3.63
N GLY A 476 27.65 -24.51 -2.99
CA GLY A 476 26.99 -25.80 -3.23
C GLY A 476 26.80 -26.15 -4.71
N PRO A 477 26.15 -25.29 -5.52
CA PRO A 477 25.91 -25.57 -6.94
C PRO A 477 27.19 -25.76 -7.78
N GLU A 478 28.20 -24.91 -7.62
CA GLU A 478 29.43 -24.99 -8.43
C GLU A 478 30.31 -26.18 -8.01
N ILE A 479 30.30 -26.52 -6.71
CA ILE A 479 30.95 -27.75 -6.21
C ILE A 479 30.30 -28.98 -6.85
N THR A 480 28.96 -29.07 -6.83
CA THR A 480 28.22 -30.19 -7.45
C THR A 480 28.58 -30.29 -8.93
N ARG A 481 28.51 -29.18 -9.66
CA ARG A 481 28.83 -29.13 -11.09
C ARG A 481 30.26 -29.59 -11.40
N THR A 482 31.22 -29.19 -10.57
CA THR A 482 32.63 -29.54 -10.75
C THR A 482 32.89 -31.00 -10.42
N LEU A 483 32.31 -31.52 -9.33
CA LEU A 483 32.41 -32.94 -8.97
C LEU A 483 31.84 -33.84 -10.07
N GLU A 484 30.65 -33.50 -10.59
CA GLU A 484 30.00 -34.25 -11.67
C GLU A 484 30.84 -34.26 -12.96
N LYS A 485 31.43 -33.11 -13.33
CA LYS A 485 32.34 -33.01 -14.48
C LYS A 485 33.59 -33.88 -14.32
N LEU A 486 34.05 -34.10 -13.09
CA LEU A 486 35.19 -34.96 -12.78
C LEU A 486 34.79 -36.43 -12.57
N GLY A 487 33.53 -36.79 -12.84
CA GLY A 487 33.01 -38.16 -12.72
C GLY A 487 32.60 -38.59 -11.31
N GLY A 488 32.59 -37.65 -10.34
CA GLY A 488 32.07 -37.88 -8.99
C GLY A 488 30.54 -37.77 -8.90
N LYS A 489 29.98 -38.05 -7.72
CA LYS A 489 28.55 -37.90 -7.44
C LYS A 489 28.35 -37.02 -6.20
N ALA A 490 27.48 -36.01 -6.32
CA ALA A 490 27.09 -35.18 -5.19
C ALA A 490 26.01 -35.86 -4.35
N GLU A 491 26.27 -36.05 -3.07
CA GLU A 491 25.29 -36.56 -2.10
C GLU A 491 25.12 -35.60 -0.92
N PHE A 492 23.89 -35.46 -0.44
CA PHE A 492 23.54 -34.60 0.68
C PHE A 492 22.70 -35.36 1.72
N VAL A 493 22.99 -35.13 3.01
CA VAL A 493 22.25 -35.63 4.17
C VAL A 493 21.98 -34.45 5.08
N ASP A 494 20.71 -34.21 5.42
CA ASP A 494 20.26 -33.11 6.29
C ASP A 494 20.80 -31.71 5.91
N GLY A 495 20.91 -31.45 4.61
CA GLY A 495 21.42 -30.18 4.07
C GLY A 495 22.94 -30.03 4.12
N GLN A 496 23.68 -31.07 4.52
CA GLN A 496 25.14 -31.11 4.50
C GLN A 496 25.64 -32.07 3.41
N ARG A 497 26.75 -31.73 2.75
CA ARG A 497 27.34 -32.55 1.69
C ARG A 497 28.16 -33.67 2.30
N VAL A 498 27.91 -34.92 1.90
CA VAL A 498 28.81 -36.03 2.18
C VAL A 498 30.11 -35.77 1.43
N THR A 499 31.22 -35.62 2.17
CA THR A 499 32.51 -35.18 1.62
C THR A 499 33.58 -36.20 1.97
N ASN A 500 33.85 -37.14 1.10
CA ASN A 500 34.97 -38.08 1.20
C ASN A 500 36.31 -37.39 0.85
N THR A 501 37.43 -38.06 1.16
CA THR A 501 38.78 -37.48 1.04
C THR A 501 39.14 -37.01 -0.39
N SER A 502 38.65 -37.70 -1.42
CA SER A 502 38.82 -37.30 -2.82
C SER A 502 38.08 -35.99 -3.13
N ASP A 503 36.84 -35.90 -2.65
CA ASP A 503 35.92 -34.82 -2.97
C ASP A 503 36.30 -33.54 -2.24
N LEU A 504 36.88 -33.67 -1.04
CA LEU A 504 37.39 -32.54 -0.25
C LEU A 504 38.37 -31.66 -1.04
N LYS A 505 39.27 -32.25 -1.83
CA LYS A 505 40.23 -31.47 -2.65
C LYS A 505 39.52 -30.63 -3.71
N VAL A 506 38.47 -31.19 -4.31
CA VAL A 506 37.65 -30.48 -5.30
C VAL A 506 36.83 -29.39 -4.61
N VAL A 507 36.23 -29.69 -3.47
CA VAL A 507 35.48 -28.73 -2.64
C VAL A 507 36.37 -27.55 -2.26
N GLU A 508 37.59 -27.81 -1.78
CA GLU A 508 38.55 -26.79 -1.39
C GLU A 508 38.99 -25.92 -2.58
N MET A 509 39.30 -26.54 -3.72
CA MET A 509 39.68 -25.84 -4.94
C MET A 509 38.56 -24.95 -5.47
N VAL A 510 37.31 -25.41 -5.46
CA VAL A 510 36.16 -24.63 -5.95
C VAL A 510 35.84 -23.49 -4.98
N LEU A 511 35.77 -23.75 -3.68
CA LEU A 511 35.45 -22.72 -2.69
C LEU A 511 36.55 -21.66 -2.65
N THR A 512 37.80 -22.07 -2.43
CA THR A 512 38.93 -21.15 -2.17
C THR A 512 39.54 -20.62 -3.46
N GLY A 513 39.68 -21.47 -4.49
CA GLY A 513 40.41 -21.12 -5.70
C GLY A 513 39.56 -20.46 -6.80
N SER A 514 38.25 -20.67 -6.79
CA SER A 514 37.33 -20.09 -7.79
C SER A 514 36.37 -19.11 -7.17
N ILE A 515 35.42 -19.56 -6.35
CA ILE A 515 34.34 -18.69 -5.84
C ILE A 515 34.89 -17.54 -5.00
N ASN A 516 35.81 -17.84 -4.08
CA ASN A 516 36.42 -16.83 -3.22
C ASN A 516 37.19 -15.80 -4.06
N ALA A 517 38.00 -16.26 -5.00
CA ALA A 517 38.77 -15.41 -5.90
C ALA A 517 37.88 -14.52 -6.78
N ASP A 518 36.77 -15.05 -7.29
CA ASP A 518 35.80 -14.29 -8.08
C ASP A 518 35.16 -13.17 -7.25
N LEU A 519 34.71 -13.47 -6.01
CA LEU A 519 34.14 -12.47 -5.12
C LEU A 519 35.14 -11.39 -4.73
N VAL A 520 36.38 -11.78 -4.42
CA VAL A 520 37.47 -10.85 -4.11
C VAL A 520 37.77 -9.96 -5.31
N THR A 521 37.75 -10.51 -6.52
CA THR A 521 37.94 -9.74 -7.76
C THR A 521 36.84 -8.69 -7.92
N LEU A 522 35.58 -9.08 -7.81
CA LEU A 522 34.44 -8.16 -7.94
C LEU A 522 34.44 -7.07 -6.86
N LEU A 523 34.70 -7.43 -5.60
CA LEU A 523 34.78 -6.44 -4.51
C LEU A 523 35.95 -5.46 -4.71
N ASN A 524 37.07 -5.90 -5.27
CA ASN A 524 38.23 -5.03 -5.49
C ASN A 524 38.09 -4.12 -6.71
N GLN A 525 37.27 -4.47 -7.71
CA GLN A 525 36.99 -3.59 -8.86
C GLN A 525 36.38 -2.25 -8.42
N GLU A 526 35.60 -2.26 -7.34
CA GLU A 526 34.92 -1.08 -6.79
C GLU A 526 35.69 -0.47 -5.59
N GLY A 527 36.98 -0.77 -5.44
CA GLY A 527 37.81 -0.23 -4.36
C GLY A 527 37.51 -0.80 -2.96
N GLY A 528 36.93 -2.01 -2.88
CA GLY A 528 36.47 -2.63 -1.64
C GLY A 528 37.56 -3.17 -0.71
N HIS A 529 38.82 -3.24 -1.13
CA HIS A 529 39.94 -3.85 -0.36
C HIS A 529 39.56 -5.23 0.22
N ALA A 530 39.04 -6.12 -0.62
CA ALA A 530 38.72 -7.48 -0.22
C ALA A 530 39.96 -8.36 -0.18
N VAL A 531 40.01 -9.26 0.81
CA VAL A 531 41.04 -10.29 0.93
C VAL A 531 40.38 -11.67 1.06
N GLY A 532 40.76 -12.57 0.17
CA GLY A 532 40.32 -13.95 0.18
C GLY A 532 41.09 -14.76 1.22
N VAL A 533 40.39 -15.44 2.12
CA VAL A 533 40.98 -16.32 3.11
C VAL A 533 40.18 -17.61 3.24
N SER A 534 40.86 -18.73 3.44
CA SER A 534 40.29 -19.99 3.90
C SER A 534 40.43 -20.09 5.42
N GLY A 535 39.76 -21.06 6.04
CA GLY A 535 39.98 -21.35 7.45
C GLY A 535 41.37 -21.92 7.77
N LYS A 536 42.17 -22.29 6.76
CA LYS A 536 43.57 -22.70 6.97
C LYS A 536 44.50 -21.52 7.17
N ASP A 537 44.20 -20.39 6.53
CA ASP A 537 45.03 -19.20 6.56
C ASP A 537 45.07 -18.62 7.97
N GLY A 538 46.27 -18.48 8.55
CA GLY A 538 46.43 -18.08 9.95
C GLY A 538 45.75 -19.02 10.96
N ALA A 539 45.43 -20.27 10.56
CA ALA A 539 44.55 -21.18 11.31
C ALA A 539 43.22 -20.50 11.71
N LEU A 540 42.63 -19.75 10.77
CA LEU A 540 41.42 -18.97 10.97
C LEU A 540 40.25 -19.79 11.51
N LEU A 541 40.01 -21.00 11.00
CA LEU A 541 38.97 -21.91 11.46
C LEU A 541 39.60 -23.23 11.89
N ARG A 542 39.80 -23.41 13.20
CA ARG A 542 40.08 -24.74 13.75
C ARG A 542 38.81 -25.55 13.80
N ALA A 543 38.89 -26.80 13.40
CA ALA A 543 37.75 -27.68 13.31
C ALA A 543 38.04 -29.06 13.90
N ARG A 544 37.00 -29.82 14.15
CA ARG A 544 37.08 -31.26 14.40
C ARG A 544 36.11 -31.99 13.50
N LYS A 545 36.37 -33.26 13.20
CA LYS A 545 35.45 -34.10 12.42
C LYS A 545 34.08 -34.11 13.09
N LEU A 546 33.04 -33.88 12.31
CA LEU A 546 31.66 -33.95 12.77
C LEU A 546 31.34 -35.42 13.05
N GLN A 547 31.03 -35.73 14.30
CA GLN A 547 30.60 -37.08 14.67
C GLN A 547 29.13 -37.26 14.32
N PRO A 548 28.73 -38.43 13.79
CA PRO A 548 27.32 -38.72 13.57
C PRO A 548 26.57 -38.73 14.91
N GLU A 549 25.37 -38.15 14.94
CA GLU A 549 24.42 -38.36 16.04
C GLU A 549 24.13 -39.87 16.19
N SER A 550 23.70 -40.36 17.37
CA SER A 550 23.55 -41.80 17.62
C SER A 550 22.71 -42.50 16.54
N GLY A 551 23.34 -43.33 15.69
CA GLY A 551 22.70 -44.03 14.57
C GLY A 551 22.77 -43.29 13.22
N GLY A 552 23.39 -42.11 13.16
CA GLY A 552 23.59 -41.29 11.96
C GLY A 552 24.74 -41.78 11.08
N ARG A 553 24.74 -41.34 9.82
CA ARG A 553 25.74 -41.69 8.81
C ARG A 553 27.00 -40.83 8.94
N ASP A 554 28.18 -41.43 8.81
CA ASP A 554 29.45 -40.69 8.67
C ASP A 554 29.45 -39.89 7.36
N LEU A 555 29.58 -38.57 7.47
CA LEU A 555 29.60 -37.64 6.33
C LEU A 555 30.99 -37.47 5.72
N GLY A 556 32.01 -38.15 6.25
CA GLY A 556 33.40 -38.08 5.78
C GLY A 556 34.15 -36.89 6.39
N GLN A 557 34.94 -36.18 5.59
CA GLN A 557 35.69 -34.97 5.91
C GLN A 557 34.79 -33.73 6.07
N VAL A 558 33.72 -33.89 6.84
CA VAL A 558 32.84 -32.80 7.29
C VAL A 558 33.19 -32.49 8.73
N GLY A 559 33.26 -31.20 9.07
CA GLY A 559 33.68 -30.78 10.41
C GLY A 559 32.80 -29.70 11.01
N GLU A 560 33.04 -29.44 12.28
CA GLU A 560 32.48 -28.33 13.03
C GLU A 560 33.59 -27.43 13.57
N VAL A 561 33.34 -26.12 13.63
CA VAL A 561 34.30 -25.13 14.13
C VAL A 561 34.47 -25.31 15.64
N THR A 562 35.71 -25.40 16.09
CA THR A 562 36.09 -25.42 17.51
C THR A 562 36.64 -24.08 17.98
N ARG A 563 37.33 -23.35 17.09
CA ARG A 563 37.89 -22.02 17.39
C ARG A 563 38.04 -21.19 16.14
N VAL A 564 37.70 -19.90 16.26
CA VAL A 564 37.98 -18.87 15.23
C VAL A 564 39.17 -18.02 15.67
N ASN A 565 40.14 -17.79 14.78
CA ASN A 565 41.24 -16.86 15.04
C ASN A 565 40.77 -15.40 14.91
N LYS A 566 40.22 -14.86 15.99
CA LYS A 566 39.74 -13.48 16.06
C LYS A 566 40.83 -12.45 15.75
N ASP A 567 42.04 -12.65 16.27
CA ASP A 567 43.12 -11.66 16.15
C ASP A 567 43.52 -11.43 14.68
N PHE A 568 43.47 -12.50 13.88
CA PHE A 568 43.71 -12.40 12.43
C PHE A 568 42.61 -11.60 11.73
N LEU A 569 41.34 -11.81 12.05
CA LEU A 569 40.25 -11.01 11.49
C LEU A 569 40.31 -9.55 11.94
N ASP A 570 40.63 -9.31 13.21
CA ASP A 570 40.76 -7.96 13.76
C ASP A 570 41.87 -7.17 13.07
N LEU A 571 43.01 -7.82 12.75
CA LEU A 571 44.08 -7.22 11.95
C LEU A 571 43.57 -6.72 10.58
N LEU A 572 42.86 -7.58 9.84
CA LEU A 572 42.33 -7.24 8.51
C LEU A 572 41.31 -6.10 8.59
N LEU A 573 40.38 -6.18 9.53
CA LEU A 573 39.33 -5.18 9.72
C LEU A 573 39.88 -3.82 10.16
N GLN A 574 40.92 -3.80 10.99
CA GLN A 574 41.59 -2.55 11.42
C GLN A 574 42.27 -1.84 10.23
N GLN A 575 42.81 -2.61 9.29
CA GLN A 575 43.40 -2.07 8.05
C GLN A 575 42.35 -1.78 6.97
N GLY A 576 41.06 -1.92 7.30
CA GLY A 576 39.96 -1.59 6.40
C GLY A 576 39.75 -2.61 5.27
N TYR A 577 40.28 -3.83 5.40
CA TYR A 577 39.99 -4.92 4.47
C TYR A 577 38.62 -5.54 4.74
N VAL A 578 38.02 -6.11 3.69
CA VAL A 578 36.84 -6.98 3.78
C VAL A 578 37.30 -8.43 3.70
N PRO A 579 37.32 -9.20 4.80
CA PRO A 579 37.67 -10.61 4.75
C PRO A 579 36.56 -11.39 4.04
N VAL A 580 36.93 -12.18 3.04
CA VAL A 580 36.05 -13.09 2.31
C VAL A 580 36.46 -14.51 2.64
N ILE A 581 35.66 -15.19 3.47
CA ILE A 581 36.03 -16.45 4.14
C ILE A 581 35.40 -17.64 3.42
N SER A 582 36.25 -18.59 3.01
CA SER A 582 35.84 -19.92 2.55
C SER A 582 35.65 -20.88 3.74
N PRO A 583 34.58 -21.70 3.77
CA PRO A 583 34.22 -22.52 4.93
C PRO A 583 34.99 -23.86 4.97
N ILE A 584 36.32 -23.79 4.88
CA ILE A 584 37.24 -24.94 5.02
C ILE A 584 38.03 -24.79 6.31
N GLY A 585 37.86 -25.70 7.26
CA GLY A 585 38.62 -25.69 8.52
C GLY A 585 39.82 -26.62 8.52
N ILE A 586 40.70 -26.43 9.51
CA ILE A 586 41.85 -27.30 9.77
C ILE A 586 41.71 -28.01 11.12
N GLY A 587 41.90 -29.31 11.14
CA GLY A 587 41.91 -30.11 12.36
C GLY A 587 43.26 -30.11 13.08
N GLU A 588 43.26 -30.53 14.34
CA GLU A 588 44.49 -30.77 15.11
C GLU A 588 45.30 -31.95 14.53
N ASP A 589 44.64 -32.82 13.78
CA ASP A 589 45.21 -33.91 12.98
C ASP A 589 45.87 -33.43 11.66
N GLY A 590 45.85 -32.13 11.38
CA GLY A 590 46.34 -31.53 10.14
C GLY A 590 45.45 -31.79 8.91
N GLN A 591 44.29 -32.44 9.09
CA GLN A 591 43.34 -32.67 8.02
C GLN A 591 42.47 -31.45 7.78
N SER A 592 41.87 -31.38 6.59
CA SER A 592 40.96 -30.30 6.23
C SER A 592 39.52 -30.79 6.31
N TYR A 593 38.62 -29.90 6.72
CA TYR A 593 37.22 -30.23 6.90
C TYR A 593 36.34 -29.25 6.15
N ASN A 594 35.39 -29.77 5.38
CA ASN A 594 34.31 -28.99 4.80
C ASN A 594 33.29 -28.65 5.89
N ILE A 595 32.95 -27.37 6.06
CA ILE A 595 32.06 -26.90 7.13
C ILE A 595 30.84 -26.22 6.50
N ASN A 596 29.69 -26.33 7.15
CA ASN A 596 28.51 -25.60 6.73
C ASN A 596 28.76 -24.07 6.81
N ALA A 597 28.56 -23.36 5.71
CA ALA A 597 28.80 -21.92 5.64
C ALA A 597 27.90 -21.11 6.59
N ASP A 598 26.68 -21.58 6.89
CA ASP A 598 25.81 -20.90 7.84
C ASP A 598 26.36 -20.98 9.27
N GLN A 599 26.95 -22.14 9.62
CA GLN A 599 27.64 -22.36 10.89
C GLN A 599 28.91 -21.52 10.97
N VAL A 600 29.75 -21.51 9.93
CA VAL A 600 30.96 -20.66 9.91
C VAL A 600 30.59 -19.18 10.10
N ALA A 601 29.53 -18.70 9.44
CA ALA A 601 29.07 -17.32 9.62
C ALA A 601 28.66 -17.01 11.06
N ALA A 602 27.93 -17.92 11.72
CA ALA A 602 27.57 -17.76 13.13
C ALA A 602 28.80 -17.74 14.04
N GLU A 603 29.73 -18.68 13.88
CA GLU A 603 30.95 -18.79 14.70
C GLU A 603 31.86 -17.59 14.53
N VAL A 604 32.02 -17.10 13.31
CA VAL A 604 32.77 -15.88 13.02
C VAL A 604 32.09 -14.68 13.66
N ALA A 605 30.76 -14.56 13.54
CA ALA A 605 30.00 -13.46 14.15
C ALA A 605 30.14 -13.44 15.68
N ILE A 606 30.06 -14.60 16.33
CA ILE A 606 30.28 -14.76 17.76
C ILE A 606 31.70 -14.33 18.13
N ALA A 607 32.72 -14.88 17.45
CA ALA A 607 34.12 -14.64 17.79
C ALA A 607 34.52 -13.16 17.66
N VAL A 608 34.02 -12.46 16.63
CA VAL A 608 34.34 -11.05 16.41
C VAL A 608 33.42 -10.09 17.19
N GLY A 609 32.42 -10.60 17.92
CA GLY A 609 31.42 -9.78 18.61
C GLY A 609 30.62 -8.93 17.63
N ALA A 610 30.18 -9.52 16.52
CA ALA A 610 29.39 -8.82 15.51
C ALA A 610 28.04 -8.40 16.07
N GLN A 611 27.65 -7.14 15.83
CA GLN A 611 26.32 -6.67 16.20
C GLN A 611 25.25 -7.23 15.26
N LYS A 612 25.64 -7.52 14.01
CA LYS A 612 24.74 -8.00 12.95
C LYS A 612 25.31 -9.24 12.26
N LEU A 613 24.43 -10.20 12.04
CA LEU A 613 24.67 -11.36 11.17
C LEU A 613 23.56 -11.40 10.12
N ILE A 614 23.91 -11.44 8.84
CA ILE A 614 22.97 -11.42 7.72
C ILE A 614 23.09 -12.72 6.95
N TYR A 615 21.98 -13.43 6.80
CA TYR A 615 21.86 -14.61 5.96
C TYR A 615 21.13 -14.27 4.68
N LEU A 616 21.81 -14.37 3.55
CA LEU A 616 21.16 -14.38 2.24
C LEU A 616 20.60 -15.77 1.96
N SER A 617 19.29 -15.82 1.69
CA SER A 617 18.57 -17.06 1.37
C SER A 617 17.93 -16.98 -0.02
N ASP A 618 17.33 -18.10 -0.43
CA ASP A 618 16.46 -18.24 -1.61
C ASP A 618 14.98 -18.06 -1.29
N VAL A 619 14.67 -17.54 -0.10
CA VAL A 619 13.31 -17.21 0.37
C VAL A 619 13.31 -15.80 0.98
N PRO A 620 12.15 -15.11 1.00
CA PRO A 620 12.01 -13.77 1.60
C PRO A 620 12.46 -13.66 3.06
N GLY A 621 12.25 -14.73 3.83
CA GLY A 621 12.55 -14.80 5.25
C GLY A 621 11.86 -16.01 5.86
N ILE A 622 11.45 -15.90 7.12
CA ILE A 622 10.62 -16.89 7.80
C ILE A 622 9.16 -16.64 7.40
N MET A 623 8.49 -17.70 6.91
CA MET A 623 7.11 -17.62 6.42
C MET A 623 6.16 -18.30 7.40
N LYS A 624 5.01 -17.68 7.69
CA LYS A 624 3.92 -18.27 8.47
C LYS A 624 2.59 -18.06 7.73
N ALA A 625 1.88 -19.16 7.44
CA ALA A 625 0.61 -19.15 6.70
C ALA A 625 0.64 -18.40 5.35
N GLY A 626 1.80 -18.36 4.69
CA GLY A 626 2.00 -17.67 3.40
C GLY A 626 2.43 -16.20 3.53
N GLU A 627 2.54 -15.66 4.73
CA GLU A 627 2.98 -14.30 5.00
C GLU A 627 4.40 -14.28 5.60
N LEU A 628 5.16 -13.21 5.32
CA LEU A 628 6.49 -12.98 5.87
C LEU A 628 6.37 -12.55 7.34
N VAL A 629 7.15 -13.19 8.21
CA VAL A 629 7.33 -12.74 9.59
C VAL A 629 8.46 -11.71 9.60
N GLU A 630 8.11 -10.42 9.72
CA GLU A 630 9.08 -9.31 9.66
C GLU A 630 10.00 -9.28 10.90
N GLU A 631 9.45 -9.56 12.09
CA GLU A 631 10.20 -9.56 13.35
C GLU A 631 9.90 -10.80 14.19
N LEU A 632 10.95 -11.34 14.83
CA LEU A 632 10.87 -12.47 15.73
C LEU A 632 11.92 -12.37 16.84
N ASN A 633 11.67 -13.00 17.99
CA ASN A 633 12.69 -13.18 19.03
C ASN A 633 13.21 -14.62 19.06
N GLY A 634 14.31 -14.87 19.76
CA GLY A 634 14.94 -16.18 19.83
C GLY A 634 14.00 -17.28 20.33
N ALA A 635 13.14 -16.96 21.31
CA ALA A 635 12.15 -17.89 21.84
C ALA A 635 11.07 -18.26 20.80
N GLY A 636 10.54 -17.27 20.07
CA GLY A 636 9.55 -17.49 19.01
C GLY A 636 10.12 -18.29 17.85
N LEU A 637 11.41 -18.09 17.53
CA LEU A 637 12.11 -18.88 16.52
C LEU A 637 12.35 -20.32 16.97
N ALA A 638 12.69 -20.55 18.24
CA ALA A 638 12.84 -21.89 18.79
C ALA A 638 11.51 -22.68 18.76
N ALA A 639 10.40 -22.03 19.11
CA ALA A 639 9.07 -22.66 19.04
C ALA A 639 8.71 -23.11 17.61
N GLN A 640 9.02 -22.29 16.60
CA GLN A 640 8.79 -22.63 15.19
C GLN A 640 9.70 -23.76 14.66
N LEU A 641 10.83 -24.01 15.33
CA LEU A 641 11.68 -25.15 15.03
C LEU A 641 11.11 -26.45 15.61
N GLU A 642 10.46 -26.37 16.78
CA GLU A 642 9.83 -27.49 17.50
C GLU A 642 8.48 -27.90 16.89
N ASP A 643 7.65 -26.94 16.47
CA ASP A 643 6.32 -27.19 15.92
C ASP A 643 6.31 -27.68 14.45
N GLY A 644 7.49 -27.76 13.82
CA GLY A 644 7.65 -28.26 12.45
C GLY A 644 7.37 -27.23 11.35
N THR A 645 7.12 -25.96 11.69
CA THR A 645 6.99 -24.85 10.73
C THR A 645 8.27 -24.69 9.90
N VAL A 646 9.44 -24.88 10.51
CA VAL A 646 10.74 -24.82 9.82
C VAL A 646 11.22 -26.21 9.38
N GLN A 647 11.37 -26.39 8.06
CA GLN A 647 11.73 -27.66 7.43
C GLN A 647 13.02 -27.60 6.60
N GLY A 648 13.61 -28.77 6.32
CA GLY A 648 14.76 -28.91 5.43
C GLY A 648 16.00 -28.11 5.87
N GLY A 649 16.72 -27.53 4.90
CA GLY A 649 17.96 -26.77 5.14
C GLY A 649 17.78 -25.52 6.01
N MET A 650 16.56 -25.01 6.15
CA MET A 650 16.25 -23.90 7.05
C MET A 650 16.45 -24.27 8.52
N ARG A 651 16.34 -25.56 8.89
CA ARG A 651 16.59 -26.02 10.26
C ARG A 651 18.04 -25.77 10.70
N VAL A 652 19.01 -26.05 9.82
CA VAL A 652 20.44 -25.84 10.10
C VAL A 652 20.74 -24.34 10.25
N LYS A 653 20.13 -23.52 9.39
CA LYS A 653 20.25 -22.07 9.45
C LYS A 653 19.66 -21.51 10.74
N VAL A 654 18.45 -21.92 11.11
CA VAL A 654 17.79 -21.51 12.35
C VAL A 654 18.59 -21.91 13.59
N ARG A 655 19.15 -23.12 13.64
CA ARG A 655 20.07 -23.52 14.72
C ARG A 655 21.29 -22.59 14.82
N SER A 656 21.85 -22.18 13.68
CA SER A 656 22.98 -21.24 13.63
C SER A 656 22.58 -19.83 14.11
N ILE A 657 21.37 -19.37 13.73
CA ILE A 657 20.79 -18.10 14.21
C ILE A 657 20.64 -18.10 15.73
N LEU A 658 19.98 -19.13 16.28
CA LEU A 658 19.76 -19.26 17.72
C LEU A 658 21.09 -19.31 18.49
N LYS A 659 22.07 -20.06 17.99
CA LYS A 659 23.41 -20.11 18.58
C LYS A 659 24.08 -18.74 18.58
N ALA A 660 24.01 -17.99 17.48
CA ALA A 660 24.59 -16.66 17.38
C ALA A 660 23.97 -15.69 18.39
N LEU A 661 22.63 -15.67 18.50
CA LEU A 661 21.89 -14.84 19.45
C LEU A 661 22.25 -15.15 20.91
N GLN A 662 22.24 -16.45 21.26
CA GLN A 662 22.60 -16.92 22.61
C GLN A 662 24.02 -16.55 23.03
N ASN A 663 24.92 -16.34 22.05
CA ASN A 663 26.33 -16.04 22.28
C ASN A 663 26.69 -14.58 21.96
N GLY A 664 25.70 -13.67 21.99
CA GLY A 664 25.93 -12.23 22.05
C GLY A 664 25.80 -11.45 20.74
N VAL A 665 25.40 -12.09 19.63
CA VAL A 665 25.00 -11.37 18.41
C VAL A 665 23.64 -10.72 18.66
N GLN A 666 23.53 -9.41 18.41
CA GLN A 666 22.34 -8.64 18.81
C GLN A 666 21.19 -8.71 17.81
N ARG A 667 21.51 -8.85 16.52
CA ARG A 667 20.52 -8.84 15.44
C ARG A 667 20.92 -9.82 14.36
N VAL A 668 20.02 -10.72 14.00
CA VAL A 668 20.25 -11.66 12.91
C VAL A 668 19.17 -11.44 11.85
N HIS A 669 19.59 -11.17 10.63
CA HIS A 669 18.70 -10.85 9.51
C HIS A 669 18.66 -12.04 8.55
N LEU A 670 17.46 -12.44 8.12
CA LEU A 670 17.25 -13.43 7.07
C LEU A 670 16.53 -12.76 5.90
N ILE A 671 17.20 -12.62 4.76
CA ILE A 671 16.71 -11.83 3.62
C ILE A 671 16.83 -12.59 2.29
N ASP A 672 16.00 -12.23 1.31
CA ASP A 672 16.08 -12.79 -0.03
C ASP A 672 17.31 -12.29 -0.79
N GLY A 673 18.24 -13.19 -1.07
CA GLY A 673 19.44 -12.90 -1.85
C GLY A 673 19.20 -12.82 -3.37
N ARG A 674 17.97 -13.08 -3.85
CA ARG A 674 17.60 -12.96 -5.27
C ARG A 674 17.10 -11.56 -5.62
N VAL A 675 16.83 -10.73 -4.62
CA VAL A 675 16.42 -9.34 -4.78
C VAL A 675 17.67 -8.46 -4.80
N PRO A 676 17.93 -7.69 -5.86
CA PRO A 676 19.05 -6.76 -5.90
C PRO A 676 18.99 -5.75 -4.75
N HIS A 677 20.14 -5.40 -4.19
CA HIS A 677 20.27 -4.43 -3.10
C HIS A 677 19.46 -4.76 -1.83
N SER A 678 19.15 -6.04 -1.59
CA SER A 678 18.35 -6.46 -0.44
C SER A 678 19.03 -6.20 0.90
N ILE A 679 20.38 -6.20 0.96
CA ILE A 679 21.13 -5.84 2.16
C ILE A 679 20.90 -4.36 2.51
N ILE A 680 20.91 -3.48 1.50
CA ILE A 680 20.70 -2.05 1.69
C ILE A 680 19.25 -1.78 2.10
N GLY A 681 18.29 -2.42 1.42
CA GLY A 681 16.87 -2.34 1.77
C GLY A 681 16.60 -2.78 3.22
N GLU A 682 17.29 -3.81 3.70
CA GLU A 682 17.15 -4.30 5.08
C GLU A 682 17.76 -3.38 6.14
N LEU A 683 18.91 -2.75 5.84
CA LEU A 683 19.67 -2.02 6.85
C LEU A 683 19.38 -0.52 6.91
N PHE A 684 18.96 0.10 5.81
CA PHE A 684 18.82 1.56 5.68
C PHE A 684 17.37 2.01 5.49
N THR A 685 16.41 1.23 5.97
CA THR A 685 14.98 1.60 5.96
C THR A 685 14.34 1.35 7.33
N ASP A 686 13.23 2.04 7.60
CA ASP A 686 12.44 1.85 8.83
C ASP A 686 11.76 0.48 8.92
N LYS A 687 11.52 -0.17 7.77
CA LYS A 687 10.89 -1.50 7.67
C LYS A 687 11.78 -2.42 6.83
N GLY A 688 12.37 -3.41 7.47
CA GLY A 688 13.17 -4.44 6.81
C GLY A 688 12.41 -5.17 5.70
N VAL A 689 13.16 -5.75 4.77
CA VAL A 689 12.63 -6.50 3.62
C VAL A 689 12.60 -8.01 3.86
N GLY A 690 13.16 -8.48 4.99
CA GLY A 690 13.11 -9.87 5.41
C GLY A 690 12.73 -10.03 6.88
N THR A 691 13.23 -11.10 7.50
CA THR A 691 12.99 -11.39 8.92
C THR A 691 14.15 -10.92 9.78
N LEU A 692 13.88 -10.03 10.72
CA LEU A 692 14.78 -9.67 11.80
C LEU A 692 14.52 -10.57 13.01
N VAL A 693 15.56 -11.26 13.47
CA VAL A 693 15.56 -12.04 14.71
C VAL A 693 16.41 -11.35 15.77
N THR A 694 15.82 -11.13 16.93
CA THR A 694 16.46 -10.55 18.12
C THR A 694 16.55 -11.57 19.27
N PRO A 695 17.42 -11.36 20.28
CA PRO A 695 17.61 -12.30 21.39
C PRO A 695 16.32 -12.75 22.08
#